data_AF-A0A949M094-F1
#
_entry.id   AF-A0A949M094-F1
#
_cell.length_a   1.000
_cell.length_b   1.000
_cell.length_c   1.000
_cell.angle_alpha   90.00
_cell.angle_beta   90.00
_cell.angle_gamma   90.00
#
_symmetry.space_group_name_H-M   'P 1'
#
loop_
_entity.id
_entity.type
_entity.pdbx_description
1 polymer ?
#
loop_
_entity_poly.entity_id
_entity_poly.type
_entity_poly.pdbx_seq_one_letter_code
_entity_poly.pdbx_strand_id
1 'polypeptide(L)'
;MRSILEATPVNFPRPTPRRRIASMRRPARPRVLALLLAALAVTTLATACLPAELTARLISPSTTDRVQGEGPITSMWNAGRAKAACGLTPVQLTAMLIVPTSFESGTRSPSPMTLSRWDNVNVWSLNRNLFPFAETSGPYTSAFYSPGIGLWQFDSAGGWNLTAATAIDTDTAALQAATTIAYRWCNAPADRVADPVKRRAYAWAAWYYCGTDSRCETAYNSILRNGKLDIGIDPSIDTLGGMEKRTCDVVGLGEGLTCFYIDPGRAQGSRSWTYGAYDPARPDYLTPLPKPFYDIELDGFEYRIWIREDTGFDVGLTARKPVTANARTSVVWSRASNLCDVTAQRGDCGDARVADTPWGPRTIDPIGNFESASVSLVNRVTVVGWTLDPDTNDPTPIDISVDGVNVKRAMADRSRPDVGAAVPGYGDAHGFSATVDVTGGEHSVCVTAVNIGEFGTGDRPVGCLTVSVPGEPTGVLESVTPTVGGAIVKGFAVDPDTDGPLSVRILADDTPVATAQAGLPRPDQAATYPTFGPNHGFSRFVRLGAGSRRVCAVAVNVAPTGAGDSSLGCITVTIDGQPLGSFDSLSAIPGGVRVWGWAFDPETADARVRVTVDGTPVRLMYTTTQRPDVAAVHPNLGAAHGFNASIPTTPGAHSICLTVVNTGVGGTDQSLGCRSVTVPTGPPVGNLEFANRGYGGVILKGWVLDLDSAAPVTVRVLVDGVPAKTFTAADARPDVGAAYPGYGDNHGFFVYVAIPAAPTSVCLQLVNLGPPIGAPVSWCRTY
;
A
#
# COMPACT_ATOMS: atom_id res chain seq x y z
N MET A 1 54.11 -39.25 -12.25
CA MET A 1 55.01 -40.23 -11.61
C MET A 1 54.29 -40.82 -10.39
N ARG A 2 54.47 -42.12 -10.17
CA ARG A 2 53.69 -43.03 -9.31
C ARG A 2 53.92 -42.88 -7.80
N SER A 3 52.97 -43.49 -7.06
CA SER A 3 53.06 -44.25 -5.79
C SER A 3 52.55 -43.50 -4.55
N ILE A 4 51.37 -43.80 -3.97
CA ILE A 4 50.78 -45.03 -3.34
C ILE A 4 51.35 -45.32 -1.95
N LEU A 5 50.43 -45.40 -0.96
CA LEU A 5 50.28 -46.32 0.20
C LEU A 5 49.63 -45.53 1.38
N GLU A 6 48.69 -46.00 2.20
CA GLU A 6 47.75 -47.14 2.24
C GLU A 6 46.78 -46.88 3.41
N ALA A 7 45.60 -47.51 3.40
CA ALA A 7 44.48 -47.29 4.34
C ALA A 7 44.48 -48.27 5.55
N THR A 8 43.68 -48.00 6.60
CA THR A 8 42.91 -49.05 7.34
C THR A 8 41.86 -48.48 8.34
N PRO A 9 40.73 -49.19 8.62
CA PRO A 9 39.64 -48.76 9.51
C PRO A 9 39.27 -49.72 10.70
N VAL A 10 38.51 -49.17 11.67
CA VAL A 10 37.43 -49.71 12.57
C VAL A 10 37.57 -51.07 13.32
N ASN A 11 37.33 -51.08 14.66
CA ASN A 11 36.39 -52.03 15.33
C ASN A 11 36.09 -51.80 16.83
N PHE A 12 34.87 -52.21 17.23
CA PHE A 12 34.22 -52.20 18.55
C PHE A 12 34.66 -53.33 19.52
N PRO A 13 34.34 -53.24 20.85
CA PRO A 13 34.68 -54.26 21.85
C PRO A 13 33.56 -55.28 22.14
N ARG A 14 33.97 -56.46 22.67
CA ARG A 14 33.15 -57.55 23.27
C ARG A 14 32.66 -57.19 24.68
N PRO A 15 31.70 -57.92 25.30
CA PRO A 15 32.05 -59.16 26.04
C PRO A 15 31.01 -60.32 26.02
N THR A 16 31.52 -61.49 26.40
CA THR A 16 30.91 -62.83 26.60
C THR A 16 30.33 -63.02 28.04
N PRO A 17 30.00 -64.24 28.56
CA PRO A 17 28.78 -65.02 28.31
C PRO A 17 28.09 -65.62 29.59
N ARG A 18 26.86 -66.12 29.40
CA ARG A 18 26.17 -67.30 30.03
C ARG A 18 26.20 -67.54 31.55
N ARG A 19 24.99 -67.73 32.11
CA ARG A 19 24.66 -68.86 33.01
C ARG A 19 23.20 -69.34 32.81
N ARG A 20 23.03 -70.66 32.69
CA ARG A 20 21.76 -71.40 32.72
C ARG A 20 21.42 -71.80 34.17
N ILE A 21 20.13 -72.02 34.43
CA ILE A 21 19.49 -73.27 34.93
C ILE A 21 18.27 -72.89 35.78
N ALA A 22 17.08 -73.35 35.39
CA ALA A 22 16.20 -74.24 36.18
C ALA A 22 14.77 -74.23 35.62
N SER A 23 14.26 -75.43 35.29
CA SER A 23 12.85 -75.68 35.01
C SER A 23 12.13 -76.01 36.32
N MET A 24 10.88 -75.57 36.48
CA MET A 24 9.94 -76.21 37.42
C MET A 24 8.47 -75.97 37.01
N ARG A 25 7.83 -77.10 36.71
CA ARG A 25 6.43 -77.56 36.80
C ARG A 25 5.25 -76.57 36.99
N ARG A 26 4.20 -76.90 36.23
CA ARG A 26 2.76 -76.53 36.34
C ARG A 26 2.17 -76.64 37.76
N PRO A 27 1.02 -75.99 37.99
CA PRO A 27 -0.22 -76.77 38.16
C PRO A 27 -1.40 -76.25 37.32
N ALA A 28 -2.47 -77.05 37.29
CA ALA A 28 -3.66 -76.93 36.44
C ALA A 28 -4.87 -76.30 37.17
N ARG A 29 -5.71 -75.57 36.40
CA ARG A 29 -7.20 -75.48 36.33
C ARG A 29 -8.07 -75.46 37.63
N PRO A 30 -9.21 -74.72 37.67
CA PRO A 30 -10.42 -75.00 36.85
C PRO A 30 -11.12 -73.73 36.29
N ARG A 31 -11.61 -73.68 35.05
CA ARG A 31 -12.93 -74.12 34.53
C ARG A 31 -14.12 -73.87 35.47
N VAL A 32 -14.87 -72.81 35.19
CA VAL A 32 -16.33 -72.75 35.37
C VAL A 32 -16.93 -72.41 34.00
N LEU A 33 -17.89 -73.23 33.59
CA LEU A 33 -18.66 -73.21 32.35
C LEU A 33 -20.14 -73.18 32.76
N ALA A 34 -20.98 -72.56 31.91
CA ALA A 34 -22.46 -72.65 31.79
C ALA A 34 -23.18 -71.32 32.12
N LEU A 35 -24.18 -70.84 31.37
CA LEU A 35 -24.80 -71.17 30.07
C LEU A 35 -25.95 -70.15 29.84
N LEU A 36 -26.46 -70.10 28.59
CA LEU A 36 -27.74 -69.54 28.08
C LEU A 36 -27.58 -68.25 27.23
N LEU A 37 -27.43 -68.34 25.90
CA LEU A 37 -28.46 -68.52 24.85
C LEU A 37 -29.53 -67.41 24.82
N ALA A 38 -29.39 -66.46 23.89
CA ALA A 38 -30.35 -66.25 22.78
C ALA A 38 -29.95 -65.04 21.89
N ALA A 39 -30.36 -65.10 20.62
CA ALA A 39 -30.30 -64.07 19.58
C ALA A 39 -28.97 -63.92 18.80
N LEU A 40 -28.68 -64.95 17.98
CA LEU A 40 -28.16 -64.73 16.62
C LEU A 40 -29.24 -63.97 15.84
N ALA A 41 -29.08 -62.66 15.65
CA ALA A 41 -29.79 -61.91 14.61
C ALA A 41 -28.80 -61.67 13.47
N VAL A 42 -29.08 -62.38 12.39
CA VAL A 42 -28.46 -62.33 11.07
C VAL A 42 -28.21 -60.87 10.63
N THR A 43 -26.95 -60.45 10.58
CA THR A 43 -26.52 -59.30 9.76
C THR A 43 -26.42 -59.75 8.31
N THR A 44 -27.57 -59.92 7.65
CA THR A 44 -27.62 -59.81 6.20
C THR A 44 -27.66 -58.33 5.87
N LEU A 45 -26.55 -57.81 5.35
CA LEU A 45 -26.58 -56.65 4.46
C LEU A 45 -27.69 -56.89 3.45
N ALA A 46 -28.79 -56.17 3.59
CA ALA A 46 -29.80 -56.08 2.55
C ALA A 46 -29.15 -55.32 1.39
N THR A 47 -28.49 -56.03 0.48
CA THR A 47 -28.41 -55.58 -0.91
C THR A 47 -29.85 -55.38 -1.34
N ALA A 48 -30.27 -54.13 -1.43
CA ALA A 48 -31.56 -53.75 -1.99
C ALA A 48 -31.54 -54.05 -3.49
N CYS A 49 -31.58 -55.32 -3.88
CA CYS A 49 -32.11 -55.67 -5.18
C CYS A 49 -33.56 -55.18 -5.21
N LEU A 50 -33.95 -54.49 -6.28
CA LEU A 50 -35.35 -54.46 -6.66
C LEU A 50 -35.83 -55.92 -6.64
N PRO A 51 -36.90 -56.28 -5.90
CA PRO A 51 -37.47 -57.62 -6.01
C PRO A 51 -37.65 -57.92 -7.50
N ALA A 52 -37.22 -59.08 -7.98
CA ALA A 52 -37.28 -59.41 -9.42
C ALA A 52 -38.69 -59.19 -10.03
N GLU A 53 -39.73 -59.30 -9.19
CA GLU A 53 -41.13 -58.99 -9.54
C GLU A 53 -41.42 -57.50 -9.75
N LEU A 54 -40.72 -56.60 -9.05
CA LEU A 54 -40.82 -55.15 -9.17
C LEU A 54 -40.17 -54.67 -10.47
N THR A 55 -39.02 -55.24 -10.86
CA THR A 55 -38.34 -54.97 -12.13
C THR A 55 -39.20 -55.34 -13.34
N ALA A 56 -39.88 -56.50 -13.31
CA ALA A 56 -40.78 -56.96 -14.38
C ALA A 56 -42.08 -56.13 -14.51
N ARG A 57 -42.54 -55.52 -13.40
CA ARG A 57 -43.72 -54.64 -13.38
C ARG A 57 -43.40 -53.19 -13.75
N LEU A 58 -42.20 -52.71 -13.42
CA LEU A 58 -41.79 -51.32 -13.59
C LEU A 58 -41.15 -51.04 -14.94
N ILE A 59 -40.35 -51.98 -15.46
CA ILE A 59 -39.48 -51.80 -16.62
C ILE A 59 -39.95 -52.71 -17.75
N SER A 60 -40.04 -52.17 -18.97
CA SER A 60 -40.26 -52.95 -20.19
C SER A 60 -38.90 -53.27 -20.84
N PRO A 61 -38.77 -54.35 -21.64
CA PRO A 61 -37.59 -54.55 -22.48
C PRO A 61 -37.33 -53.29 -23.30
N SER A 62 -36.15 -52.69 -23.15
CA SER A 62 -35.97 -51.35 -23.69
C SER A 62 -35.97 -51.37 -25.22
N THR A 63 -36.71 -50.43 -25.81
CA THR A 63 -36.69 -50.15 -27.26
C THR A 63 -35.82 -48.93 -27.59
N THR A 64 -35.12 -48.39 -26.59
CA THR A 64 -34.25 -47.22 -26.71
C THR A 64 -32.81 -47.58 -26.36
N ASP A 65 -31.84 -46.80 -26.84
CA ASP A 65 -30.43 -46.92 -26.44
C ASP A 65 -30.14 -46.29 -25.06
N ARG A 66 -31.18 -45.98 -24.25
CA ARG A 66 -31.00 -45.36 -22.93
C ARG A 66 -30.81 -46.45 -21.88
N VAL A 67 -29.77 -46.31 -21.06
CA VAL A 67 -29.44 -47.25 -19.98
C VAL A 67 -29.24 -46.45 -18.69
N GLN A 68 -29.62 -47.03 -17.55
CA GLN A 68 -29.35 -46.50 -16.22
C GLN A 68 -28.73 -47.56 -15.33
N GLY A 69 -27.92 -47.11 -14.37
CA GLY A 69 -27.35 -48.00 -13.36
C GLY A 69 -28.42 -48.64 -12.48
N GLU A 70 -28.21 -49.89 -12.06
CA GLU A 70 -29.12 -50.60 -11.17
C GLU A 70 -29.31 -49.90 -9.82
N GLY A 71 -28.23 -49.38 -9.22
CA GLY A 71 -28.30 -48.54 -8.02
C GLY A 71 -29.14 -47.28 -8.26
N PRO A 72 -28.72 -46.40 -9.21
CA PRO A 72 -29.44 -45.17 -9.53
C PRO A 72 -30.93 -45.34 -9.83
N ILE A 73 -31.32 -46.33 -10.65
CA ILE A 73 -32.74 -46.53 -11.00
C ILE A 73 -33.55 -46.99 -9.79
N THR A 74 -32.93 -47.75 -8.88
CA THR A 74 -33.54 -48.17 -7.61
C THR A 74 -33.77 -46.97 -6.69
N SER A 75 -32.77 -46.10 -6.54
CA SER A 75 -32.86 -44.88 -5.75
C SER A 75 -33.92 -43.92 -6.29
N MET A 76 -33.98 -43.74 -7.62
CA MET A 76 -35.01 -42.94 -8.29
C MET A 76 -36.41 -43.49 -8.05
N TRP A 77 -36.60 -44.80 -8.13
CA TRP A 77 -37.89 -45.43 -7.85
C TRP A 77 -38.30 -45.27 -6.39
N ASN A 78 -37.37 -45.45 -5.45
CA ASN A 78 -37.62 -45.24 -4.02
C ASN A 78 -38.03 -43.80 -3.73
N ALA A 79 -37.28 -42.83 -4.26
CA ALA A 79 -37.58 -41.40 -4.14
C ALA A 79 -38.91 -41.05 -4.83
N GLY A 80 -39.18 -41.63 -6.01
CA GLY A 80 -40.43 -41.48 -6.75
C GLY A 80 -41.63 -41.96 -5.94
N ARG A 81 -41.54 -43.12 -5.29
CA ARG A 81 -42.58 -43.61 -4.37
C ARG A 81 -42.77 -42.72 -3.15
N ALA A 82 -41.68 -42.23 -2.58
CA ALA A 82 -41.72 -41.42 -1.37
C ALA A 82 -42.28 -40.01 -1.61
N LYS A 83 -42.13 -39.45 -2.82
CA LYS A 83 -42.43 -38.04 -3.12
C LYS A 83 -43.53 -37.82 -4.16
N ALA A 84 -44.02 -38.85 -4.83
CA ALA A 84 -45.12 -38.72 -5.79
C ALA A 84 -46.37 -38.13 -5.12
N ALA A 85 -46.86 -37.01 -5.65
CA ALA A 85 -47.98 -36.26 -5.12
C ALA A 85 -48.71 -35.49 -6.23
N CYS A 86 -49.86 -34.90 -5.90
CA CYS A 86 -50.63 -34.01 -6.80
C CYS A 86 -50.94 -34.65 -8.17
N GLY A 87 -51.34 -35.92 -8.15
CA GLY A 87 -51.73 -36.68 -9.34
C GLY A 87 -50.58 -37.34 -10.10
N LEU A 88 -49.32 -37.15 -9.68
CA LEU A 88 -48.20 -37.96 -10.20
C LEU A 88 -48.25 -39.36 -9.63
N THR A 89 -48.10 -40.36 -10.50
CA THR A 89 -47.78 -41.73 -10.06
C THR A 89 -46.28 -41.84 -9.76
N PRO A 90 -45.88 -42.80 -8.91
CA PRO A 90 -44.46 -43.08 -8.68
C PRO A 90 -43.66 -43.34 -9.96
N VAL A 91 -44.26 -44.02 -10.96
CA VAL A 91 -43.59 -44.30 -12.25
C VAL A 91 -43.39 -43.01 -13.05
N GLN A 92 -44.37 -42.11 -13.06
CA GLN A 92 -44.24 -40.82 -13.72
C GLN A 92 -43.16 -39.95 -13.08
N LEU A 93 -43.12 -39.87 -11.73
CA LEU A 93 -42.08 -39.11 -11.05
C LEU A 93 -40.70 -39.74 -11.28
N THR A 94 -40.60 -41.07 -11.28
CA THR A 94 -39.34 -41.78 -11.61
C THR A 94 -38.87 -41.47 -13.02
N ALA A 95 -39.77 -41.48 -14.02
CA ALA A 95 -39.44 -41.05 -15.37
C ALA A 95 -38.95 -39.60 -15.40
N MET A 96 -39.57 -38.70 -14.62
CA MET A 96 -39.13 -37.31 -14.49
C MET A 96 -37.75 -37.16 -13.83
N LEU A 97 -37.34 -38.09 -12.96
CA LEU A 97 -36.01 -38.10 -12.34
C LEU A 97 -34.91 -38.56 -13.30
N ILE A 98 -35.22 -39.50 -14.19
CA ILE A 98 -34.28 -40.03 -15.19
C ILE A 98 -33.93 -38.96 -16.23
N VAL A 99 -34.92 -38.17 -16.66
CA VAL A 99 -34.77 -37.18 -17.74
C VAL A 99 -33.54 -36.28 -17.59
N PRO A 100 -33.36 -35.50 -16.50
CA PRO A 100 -32.22 -34.58 -16.37
C PRO A 100 -30.85 -35.28 -16.36
N THR A 101 -30.80 -36.57 -15.98
CA THR A 101 -29.55 -37.34 -15.91
C THR A 101 -29.07 -37.86 -17.26
N SER A 102 -29.97 -37.87 -18.26
CA SER A 102 -29.75 -38.60 -19.52
C SER A 102 -29.05 -37.78 -20.61
N PHE A 103 -28.58 -36.57 -20.30
CA PHE A 103 -27.99 -35.66 -21.30
C PHE A 103 -26.46 -35.67 -21.31
N GLU A 104 -25.81 -36.10 -20.22
CA GLU A 104 -24.34 -36.03 -20.08
C GLU A 104 -23.61 -37.30 -20.54
N SER A 105 -24.32 -38.43 -20.61
CA SER A 105 -23.74 -39.74 -20.93
C SER A 105 -24.12 -40.28 -22.31
N GLY A 106 -24.98 -39.59 -23.05
CA GLY A 106 -25.50 -40.05 -24.34
C GLY A 106 -26.28 -41.37 -24.21
N THR A 107 -25.80 -42.43 -24.87
CA THR A 107 -26.39 -43.78 -24.83
C THR A 107 -25.79 -44.68 -23.74
N ARG A 108 -24.79 -44.21 -22.99
CA ARG A 108 -24.21 -44.96 -21.86
C ARG A 108 -24.93 -44.60 -20.56
N SER A 109 -24.91 -45.51 -19.59
CA SER A 109 -25.38 -45.23 -18.23
C SER A 109 -24.59 -44.06 -17.64
N PRO A 110 -25.24 -42.98 -17.17
CA PRO A 110 -24.52 -41.86 -16.57
C PRO A 110 -23.89 -42.24 -15.24
N SER A 111 -22.77 -41.59 -14.91
CA SER A 111 -22.02 -41.90 -13.69
C SER A 111 -22.60 -41.14 -12.49
N PRO A 112 -22.88 -41.82 -11.37
CA PRO A 112 -23.20 -41.13 -10.12
C PRO A 112 -22.08 -40.24 -9.61
N MET A 113 -20.83 -40.48 -10.03
CA MET A 113 -19.64 -39.79 -9.54
C MET A 113 -19.17 -38.68 -10.49
N THR A 114 -20.05 -38.18 -11.35
CA THR A 114 -19.73 -37.12 -12.32
C THR A 114 -19.33 -35.82 -11.59
N LEU A 115 -18.14 -35.30 -11.89
CA LEU A 115 -17.64 -34.03 -11.35
C LEU A 115 -17.59 -32.99 -12.48
N SER A 116 -18.31 -31.88 -12.34
CA SER A 116 -18.38 -30.81 -13.36
C SER A 116 -16.99 -30.26 -13.71
N ARG A 117 -16.79 -29.99 -15.01
CA ARG A 117 -15.55 -29.46 -15.58
C ARG A 117 -15.67 -28.16 -16.39
N TRP A 118 -16.81 -27.48 -16.29
CA TRP A 118 -17.14 -26.32 -17.14
C TRP A 118 -17.10 -24.97 -16.41
N ASP A 119 -16.62 -24.97 -15.17
CA ASP A 119 -16.50 -23.79 -14.30
C ASP A 119 -15.21 -23.02 -14.51
N ASN A 120 -14.96 -22.60 -15.76
CA ASN A 120 -13.74 -21.92 -16.17
C ASN A 120 -13.72 -20.44 -15.76
N VAL A 121 -12.53 -19.82 -15.70
CA VAL A 121 -12.38 -18.47 -15.12
C VAL A 121 -12.86 -17.32 -16.02
N ASN A 122 -13.10 -17.58 -17.31
CA ASN A 122 -13.63 -16.59 -18.24
C ASN A 122 -15.16 -16.46 -18.15
N VAL A 123 -15.83 -17.51 -17.68
CA VAL A 123 -17.26 -17.46 -17.39
C VAL A 123 -17.48 -16.51 -16.21
N TRP A 124 -16.81 -16.74 -15.08
CA TRP A 124 -16.87 -15.87 -13.89
C TRP A 124 -15.50 -15.82 -13.20
N SER A 125 -14.96 -14.62 -12.94
CA SER A 125 -13.65 -14.44 -12.29
C SER A 125 -13.56 -15.10 -10.90
N LEU A 126 -14.70 -15.21 -10.20
CA LEU A 126 -14.85 -15.89 -8.92
C LEU A 126 -14.57 -17.40 -9.00
N ASN A 127 -14.61 -18.01 -10.19
CA ASN A 127 -14.29 -19.43 -10.36
C ASN A 127 -12.82 -19.75 -10.00
N ARG A 128 -11.94 -18.73 -9.91
CA ARG A 128 -10.59 -18.93 -9.35
C ARG A 128 -10.64 -19.52 -7.95
N ASN A 129 -11.64 -19.20 -7.12
CA ASN A 129 -11.74 -19.73 -5.75
C ASN A 129 -11.93 -21.27 -5.68
N LEU A 130 -12.32 -21.89 -6.80
CA LEU A 130 -12.43 -23.35 -6.92
C LEU A 130 -11.06 -24.03 -7.07
N PHE A 131 -10.02 -23.26 -7.37
CA PHE A 131 -8.62 -23.70 -7.37
C PHE A 131 -8.00 -23.45 -5.99
N PRO A 132 -7.06 -24.30 -5.55
CA PRO A 132 -6.32 -24.06 -4.32
C PRO A 132 -5.67 -22.69 -4.33
N PHE A 133 -5.92 -21.90 -3.28
CA PHE A 133 -5.34 -20.57 -3.09
C PHE A 133 -5.63 -19.59 -4.24
N ALA A 134 -6.71 -19.84 -5.01
CA ALA A 134 -7.06 -19.10 -6.21
C ALA A 134 -6.02 -19.14 -7.35
N GLU A 135 -5.08 -20.10 -7.31
CA GLU A 135 -4.02 -20.28 -8.30
C GLU A 135 -4.48 -21.18 -9.45
N THR A 136 -4.58 -20.64 -10.66
CA THR A 136 -4.95 -21.40 -11.87
C THR A 136 -3.75 -22.07 -12.56
N SER A 137 -2.56 -21.95 -11.98
CA SER A 137 -1.34 -22.60 -12.44
C SER A 137 -0.57 -23.13 -11.24
N GLY A 138 0.41 -24.00 -11.48
CA GLY A 138 1.20 -24.59 -10.40
C GLY A 138 0.79 -26.02 -10.02
N PRO A 139 1.48 -26.61 -9.02
CA PRO A 139 1.46 -28.05 -8.77
C PRO A 139 0.12 -28.55 -8.23
N TYR A 140 -0.66 -27.68 -7.57
CA TYR A 140 -1.88 -28.07 -6.85
C TYR A 140 -3.16 -27.91 -7.67
N THR A 141 -3.09 -27.43 -8.91
CA THR A 141 -4.28 -27.15 -9.74
C THR A 141 -5.23 -28.33 -9.87
N SER A 142 -4.71 -29.56 -9.76
CA SER A 142 -5.52 -30.78 -9.77
C SER A 142 -6.18 -31.14 -8.42
N ALA A 143 -6.08 -30.33 -7.37
CA ALA A 143 -7.01 -30.35 -6.23
C ALA A 143 -8.15 -29.36 -6.50
N PHE A 144 -8.96 -29.63 -7.52
CA PHE A 144 -10.02 -28.71 -7.95
C PHE A 144 -11.33 -28.97 -7.21
N TYR A 145 -11.97 -27.91 -6.71
CA TYR A 145 -13.27 -28.00 -6.08
C TYR A 145 -14.40 -27.96 -7.12
N SER A 146 -14.76 -29.11 -7.68
CA SER A 146 -15.92 -29.19 -8.60
C SER A 146 -17.21 -28.78 -7.87
N PRO A 147 -17.93 -27.73 -8.33
CA PRO A 147 -19.13 -27.23 -7.66
C PRO A 147 -20.39 -28.00 -8.07
N GLY A 148 -20.47 -28.45 -9.33
CA GLY A 148 -21.51 -29.34 -9.84
C GLY A 148 -21.12 -30.81 -9.65
N ILE A 149 -21.89 -31.54 -8.86
CA ILE A 149 -21.58 -32.92 -8.48
C ILE A 149 -22.75 -33.87 -8.78
N GLY A 150 -22.39 -35.07 -9.20
CA GLY A 150 -23.26 -36.24 -9.17
C GLY A 150 -24.18 -36.40 -10.37
N LEU A 151 -25.07 -37.38 -10.28
CA LEU A 151 -25.94 -37.77 -11.39
C LEU A 151 -26.89 -36.66 -11.88
N TRP A 152 -27.27 -35.75 -10.99
CA TRP A 152 -28.13 -34.59 -11.28
C TRP A 152 -27.36 -33.27 -11.42
N GLN A 153 -26.02 -33.29 -11.37
CA GLN A 153 -25.17 -32.10 -11.41
C GLN A 153 -25.65 -31.02 -10.44
N PHE A 154 -25.83 -31.38 -9.17
CA PHE A 154 -26.21 -30.41 -8.16
C PHE A 154 -25.06 -29.41 -7.97
N ASP A 155 -25.25 -28.20 -8.49
CA ASP A 155 -24.30 -27.11 -8.36
C ASP A 155 -24.49 -26.37 -7.04
N SER A 156 -23.42 -26.23 -6.25
CA SER A 156 -23.44 -25.49 -4.98
C SER A 156 -24.03 -24.07 -5.05
N ALA A 157 -24.02 -23.40 -6.21
CA ALA A 157 -24.68 -22.11 -6.42
C ALA A 157 -26.21 -22.18 -6.29
N GLY A 158 -26.80 -23.37 -6.46
CA GLY A 158 -28.22 -23.62 -6.24
C GLY A 158 -28.63 -23.73 -4.77
N GLY A 159 -27.67 -23.65 -3.82
CA GLY A 159 -27.95 -23.66 -2.39
C GLY A 159 -28.44 -25.00 -1.85
N TRP A 160 -28.12 -26.10 -2.54
CA TRP A 160 -28.50 -27.45 -2.13
C TRP A 160 -27.81 -27.83 -0.82
N ASN A 161 -28.55 -28.49 0.08
CA ASN A 161 -27.96 -29.05 1.29
C ASN A 161 -27.34 -30.42 0.99
N LEU A 162 -26.30 -30.43 0.16
CA LEU A 162 -25.56 -31.63 -0.27
C LEU A 162 -24.06 -31.33 -0.30
N THR A 163 -23.27 -32.25 0.25
CA THR A 163 -21.81 -32.35 0.01
C THR A 163 -21.51 -33.09 -1.29
N ALA A 164 -20.24 -33.24 -1.65
CA ALA A 164 -19.85 -34.10 -2.76
C ALA A 164 -20.37 -35.52 -2.57
N ALA A 165 -20.15 -36.12 -1.40
CA ALA A 165 -20.55 -37.50 -1.15
C ALA A 165 -22.06 -37.70 -1.22
N THR A 166 -22.84 -36.81 -0.63
CA THR A 166 -24.31 -36.92 -0.63
C THR A 166 -24.93 -36.55 -1.97
N ALA A 167 -24.23 -35.79 -2.83
CA ALA A 167 -24.62 -35.58 -4.22
C ALA A 167 -24.26 -36.77 -5.14
N ILE A 168 -23.21 -37.53 -4.81
CA ILE A 168 -22.80 -38.75 -5.52
C ILE A 168 -23.69 -39.94 -5.12
N ASP A 169 -23.97 -40.09 -3.82
CA ASP A 169 -24.88 -41.09 -3.30
C ASP A 169 -26.29 -40.88 -3.86
N THR A 170 -26.65 -41.75 -4.79
CA THR A 170 -27.91 -41.66 -5.52
C THR A 170 -29.14 -41.80 -4.65
N ASP A 171 -29.08 -42.45 -3.48
CA ASP A 171 -30.24 -42.51 -2.57
C ASP A 171 -30.58 -41.11 -2.03
N THR A 172 -29.55 -40.39 -1.57
CA THR A 172 -29.67 -39.02 -1.06
C THR A 172 -30.00 -38.04 -2.20
N ALA A 173 -29.25 -38.11 -3.29
CA ALA A 173 -29.41 -37.21 -4.43
C ALA A 173 -30.75 -37.40 -5.16
N ALA A 174 -31.23 -38.65 -5.33
CA ALA A 174 -32.55 -38.91 -5.93
C ALA A 174 -33.68 -38.36 -5.05
N LEU A 175 -33.57 -38.49 -3.73
CA LEU A 175 -34.56 -37.96 -2.80
C LEU A 175 -34.63 -36.43 -2.87
N GLN A 176 -33.49 -35.75 -2.96
CA GLN A 176 -33.42 -34.30 -3.14
C GLN A 176 -34.05 -33.88 -4.48
N ALA A 177 -33.70 -34.57 -5.57
CA ALA A 177 -34.25 -34.31 -6.90
C ALA A 177 -35.78 -34.53 -6.94
N ALA A 178 -36.26 -35.63 -6.36
CA ALA A 178 -37.69 -35.97 -6.29
C ALA A 178 -38.47 -34.98 -5.44
N THR A 179 -37.92 -34.57 -4.30
CA THR A 179 -38.51 -33.53 -3.45
C THR A 179 -38.68 -32.23 -4.24
N THR A 180 -37.65 -31.85 -5.01
CA THR A 180 -37.65 -30.62 -5.81
C THR A 180 -38.67 -30.68 -6.94
N ILE A 181 -38.62 -31.74 -7.76
CA ILE A 181 -39.49 -31.92 -8.92
C ILE A 181 -40.95 -32.05 -8.49
N ALA A 182 -41.24 -32.88 -7.48
CA ALA A 182 -42.60 -33.07 -6.98
C ALA A 182 -43.16 -31.79 -6.36
N TYR A 183 -42.37 -31.07 -5.57
CA TYR A 183 -42.77 -29.77 -5.00
C TYR A 183 -43.15 -28.78 -6.10
N ARG A 184 -42.29 -28.63 -7.12
CA ARG A 184 -42.55 -27.71 -8.25
C ARG A 184 -43.73 -28.17 -9.10
N TRP A 185 -43.93 -29.47 -9.28
CA TRP A 185 -45.11 -30.01 -9.94
C TRP A 185 -46.40 -29.65 -9.19
N CYS A 186 -46.43 -29.86 -7.87
CA CYS A 186 -47.57 -29.54 -7.01
C CYS A 186 -47.90 -28.04 -7.01
N ASN A 187 -46.87 -27.19 -7.04
CA ASN A 187 -46.99 -25.73 -6.93
C ASN A 187 -46.85 -25.02 -8.29
N ALA A 188 -47.15 -25.71 -9.39
CA ALA A 188 -47.12 -25.09 -10.70
C ALA A 188 -48.20 -23.98 -10.83
N PRO A 189 -47.89 -22.85 -11.52
CA PRO A 189 -48.87 -21.80 -11.79
C PRO A 189 -50.14 -22.32 -12.50
N ALA A 190 -51.28 -21.66 -12.29
CA ALA A 190 -52.59 -22.13 -12.79
C ALA A 190 -52.63 -22.32 -14.32
N ASP A 191 -51.95 -21.47 -15.09
CA ASP A 191 -51.81 -21.57 -16.55
C ASP A 191 -51.00 -22.79 -17.01
N ARG A 192 -50.24 -23.40 -16.09
CA ARG A 192 -49.42 -24.60 -16.32
C ARG A 192 -50.11 -25.87 -15.82
N VAL A 193 -50.94 -25.79 -14.78
CA VAL A 193 -51.60 -26.97 -14.17
C VAL A 193 -52.47 -27.74 -15.17
N ALA A 194 -53.14 -27.03 -16.08
CA ALA A 194 -54.03 -27.62 -17.10
C ALA A 194 -53.29 -28.32 -18.26
N ASP A 195 -51.99 -28.07 -18.43
CA ASP A 195 -51.17 -28.60 -19.52
C ASP A 195 -50.00 -29.41 -18.95
N PRO A 196 -50.07 -30.76 -18.97
CA PRO A 196 -49.04 -31.62 -18.40
C PRO A 196 -47.63 -31.39 -18.94
N VAL A 197 -47.49 -30.97 -20.20
CA VAL A 197 -46.18 -30.69 -20.81
C VAL A 197 -45.59 -29.44 -20.19
N LYS A 198 -46.37 -28.35 -20.16
CA LYS A 198 -45.94 -27.09 -19.53
C LYS A 198 -45.70 -27.24 -18.03
N ARG A 199 -46.46 -28.11 -17.36
CA ARG A 199 -46.29 -28.43 -15.94
C ARG A 199 -44.99 -29.18 -15.66
N ARG A 200 -44.62 -30.16 -16.51
CA ARG A 200 -43.34 -30.86 -16.40
C ARG A 200 -42.16 -29.93 -16.67
N ALA A 201 -42.25 -29.07 -17.69
CA ALA A 201 -41.23 -28.05 -17.97
C ALA A 201 -41.00 -27.13 -16.75
N TYR A 202 -42.08 -26.69 -16.09
CA TYR A 202 -41.97 -25.92 -14.85
C TYR A 202 -41.32 -26.73 -13.71
N ALA A 203 -41.68 -28.01 -13.57
CA ALA A 203 -41.12 -28.89 -12.55
C ALA A 203 -39.61 -29.12 -12.72
N TRP A 204 -39.14 -29.25 -13.97
CA TRP A 204 -37.71 -29.41 -14.27
C TRP A 204 -36.91 -28.12 -14.36
N ALA A 205 -37.51 -26.93 -14.25
CA ALA A 205 -36.80 -25.68 -14.44
C ALA A 205 -35.67 -25.40 -13.42
N ALA A 206 -35.51 -26.22 -12.38
CA ALA A 206 -34.32 -26.23 -11.54
C ALA A 206 -33.05 -26.75 -12.26
N TRP A 207 -33.22 -27.50 -13.35
CA TRP A 207 -32.15 -27.91 -14.26
C TRP A 207 -32.21 -27.06 -15.52
N TYR A 208 -31.14 -26.29 -15.76
CA TYR A 208 -31.05 -25.28 -16.82
C TYR A 208 -31.51 -25.80 -18.20
N TYR A 209 -31.12 -27.02 -18.57
CA TYR A 209 -31.46 -27.61 -19.87
C TYR A 209 -32.93 -28.03 -20.05
N CYS A 210 -33.72 -28.17 -18.98
CA CYS A 210 -35.09 -28.69 -19.07
C CYS A 210 -36.20 -27.65 -18.90
N GLY A 211 -35.89 -26.43 -18.44
CA GLY A 211 -36.89 -25.40 -18.16
C GLY A 211 -37.55 -24.77 -19.39
N THR A 212 -36.90 -24.84 -20.56
CA THR A 212 -37.31 -24.12 -21.79
C THR A 212 -37.24 -24.99 -23.06
N ASP A 213 -36.75 -26.23 -22.97
CA ASP A 213 -36.38 -27.07 -24.10
C ASP A 213 -37.35 -28.25 -24.29
N SER A 214 -37.79 -28.52 -25.52
CA SER A 214 -38.65 -29.67 -25.87
C SER A 214 -37.93 -31.02 -25.73
N ARG A 215 -36.59 -31.03 -25.59
CA ARG A 215 -35.77 -32.23 -25.41
C ARG A 215 -36.11 -33.03 -24.15
N CYS A 216 -36.41 -32.37 -23.02
CA CYS A 216 -36.76 -33.08 -21.78
C CYS A 216 -38.14 -33.72 -21.85
N GLU A 217 -39.09 -33.05 -22.50
CA GLU A 217 -40.39 -33.65 -22.80
C GLU A 217 -40.28 -34.82 -23.78
N THR A 218 -39.44 -34.69 -24.82
CA THR A 218 -39.17 -35.77 -25.78
C THR A 218 -38.53 -36.98 -25.08
N ALA A 219 -37.56 -36.73 -24.19
CA ALA A 219 -36.93 -37.78 -23.38
C ALA A 219 -37.96 -38.47 -22.47
N TYR A 220 -38.82 -37.71 -21.78
CA TYR A 220 -39.87 -38.26 -20.93
C TYR A 220 -40.82 -39.17 -21.71
N ASN A 221 -41.28 -38.74 -22.89
CA ASN A 221 -42.17 -39.54 -23.74
C ASN A 221 -41.46 -40.78 -24.32
N SER A 222 -40.13 -40.75 -24.46
CA SER A 222 -39.35 -41.93 -24.84
C SER A 222 -39.18 -42.92 -23.67
N ILE A 223 -39.05 -42.42 -22.44
CA ILE A 223 -38.82 -43.20 -21.21
C ILE A 223 -40.12 -43.79 -20.66
N LEU A 224 -41.23 -43.06 -20.67
CA LEU A 224 -42.49 -43.55 -20.12
C LEU A 224 -43.42 -44.04 -21.24
N ARG A 225 -43.50 -45.37 -21.42
CA ARG A 225 -44.35 -46.01 -22.43
C ARG A 225 -45.29 -47.03 -21.80
N ASN A 226 -46.58 -46.97 -22.15
CA ASN A 226 -47.61 -47.88 -21.66
C ASN A 226 -47.64 -48.01 -20.11
N GLY A 227 -47.36 -46.91 -19.40
CA GLY A 227 -47.32 -46.88 -17.93
C GLY A 227 -46.09 -47.54 -17.29
N LYS A 228 -45.07 -47.89 -18.08
CA LYS A 228 -43.81 -48.49 -17.63
C LYS A 228 -42.60 -47.68 -18.11
N LEU A 229 -41.46 -47.88 -17.46
CA LEU A 229 -40.17 -47.30 -17.87
C LEU A 229 -39.57 -48.15 -19.00
N ASP A 230 -39.32 -47.54 -20.14
CA ASP A 230 -38.58 -48.10 -21.28
C ASP A 230 -37.11 -47.67 -21.14
N ILE A 231 -36.34 -48.45 -20.37
CA ILE A 231 -34.93 -48.16 -20.10
C ILE A 231 -34.13 -49.44 -19.85
N GLY A 232 -32.91 -49.50 -20.36
CA GLY A 232 -31.96 -50.56 -20.03
C GLY A 232 -31.41 -50.42 -18.60
N ILE A 233 -31.02 -51.54 -17.99
CA ILE A 233 -30.40 -51.56 -16.66
C ILE A 233 -28.96 -52.04 -16.79
N ASP A 234 -28.03 -51.30 -16.20
CA ASP A 234 -26.63 -51.66 -16.05
C ASP A 234 -26.35 -52.09 -14.60
N PRO A 235 -26.18 -53.40 -14.33
CA PRO A 235 -25.96 -53.91 -12.98
C PRO A 235 -24.57 -53.59 -12.42
N SER A 236 -23.65 -53.05 -13.23
CA SER A 236 -22.30 -52.72 -12.79
C SER A 236 -22.18 -51.39 -12.02
N ILE A 237 -23.29 -50.66 -11.90
CA ILE A 237 -23.33 -49.32 -11.29
C ILE A 237 -24.19 -49.36 -10.03
N ASP A 238 -23.52 -49.22 -8.88
CA ASP A 238 -24.14 -49.15 -7.57
C ASP A 238 -24.58 -47.71 -7.21
N THR A 239 -25.10 -47.53 -6.00
CA THR A 239 -25.63 -46.23 -5.55
C THR A 239 -24.54 -45.18 -5.27
N LEU A 240 -23.29 -45.59 -5.06
CA LEU A 240 -22.14 -44.72 -4.78
C LEU A 240 -21.29 -44.47 -6.04
N GLY A 241 -21.53 -45.19 -7.13
CA GLY A 241 -20.91 -44.97 -8.43
C GLY A 241 -19.40 -45.13 -8.44
N GLY A 242 -18.82 -45.85 -7.47
CA GLY A 242 -17.38 -46.02 -7.29
C GLY A 242 -16.76 -45.19 -6.14
N MET A 243 -17.54 -44.34 -5.48
CA MET A 243 -17.16 -43.69 -4.21
C MET A 243 -17.16 -44.72 -3.08
N GLU A 244 -16.21 -44.60 -2.16
CA GLU A 244 -16.04 -45.57 -1.08
C GLU A 244 -16.29 -44.92 0.27
N LYS A 245 -17.23 -45.47 1.04
CA LYS A 245 -17.43 -45.09 2.44
C LYS A 245 -16.26 -45.60 3.28
N ARG A 246 -15.71 -44.71 4.11
CA ARG A 246 -14.53 -44.93 4.96
C ARG A 246 -14.81 -44.41 6.37
N THR A 247 -13.94 -44.78 7.28
CA THR A 247 -13.80 -44.19 8.61
C THR A 247 -12.48 -43.45 8.65
N CYS A 248 -12.48 -42.20 9.12
CA CYS A 248 -11.31 -41.35 9.17
C CYS A 248 -11.15 -40.70 10.54
N ASP A 249 -9.89 -40.53 10.94
CA ASP A 249 -9.50 -39.65 12.03
C ASP A 249 -8.88 -38.40 11.42
N VAL A 250 -9.38 -37.22 11.79
CA VAL A 250 -8.88 -35.96 11.25
C VAL A 250 -8.54 -35.03 12.39
N VAL A 251 -7.27 -34.65 12.48
CA VAL A 251 -6.79 -33.76 13.54
C VAL A 251 -7.55 -32.44 13.49
N GLY A 252 -8.18 -32.08 14.60
CA GLY A 252 -9.00 -30.89 14.74
C GLY A 252 -10.46 -31.03 14.31
N LEU A 253 -10.86 -32.14 13.68
CA LEU A 253 -12.28 -32.43 13.38
C LEU A 253 -12.84 -33.61 14.18
N GLY A 254 -11.99 -34.56 14.58
CA GLY A 254 -12.37 -35.69 15.44
C GLY A 254 -11.93 -37.05 14.92
N GLU A 255 -12.19 -38.07 15.72
CA GLU A 255 -11.86 -39.47 15.44
C GLU A 255 -13.13 -40.27 15.09
N GLY A 256 -12.98 -41.33 14.31
CA GLY A 256 -14.07 -42.23 13.91
C GLY A 256 -15.09 -41.59 12.97
N LEU A 257 -14.73 -40.51 12.27
CA LEU A 257 -15.62 -39.78 11.38
C LEU A 257 -16.00 -40.65 10.18
N THR A 258 -17.26 -40.53 9.74
CA THR A 258 -17.63 -41.07 8.42
C THR A 258 -17.05 -40.13 7.36
N CYS A 259 -16.22 -40.68 6.48
CA CYS A 259 -15.62 -39.98 5.36
C CYS A 259 -15.85 -40.77 4.08
N PHE A 260 -15.77 -40.11 2.93
CA PHE A 260 -15.98 -40.76 1.64
C PHE A 260 -14.78 -40.52 0.74
N TYR A 261 -14.11 -41.60 0.34
CA TYR A 261 -13.02 -41.53 -0.61
C TYR A 261 -13.56 -41.49 -2.04
N ILE A 262 -13.27 -40.41 -2.74
CA ILE A 262 -13.73 -40.11 -4.10
C ILE A 262 -12.51 -40.11 -5.01
N ASP A 263 -12.42 -41.13 -5.87
CA ASP A 263 -11.40 -41.25 -6.89
C ASP A 263 -12.06 -41.27 -8.29
N PRO A 264 -11.88 -40.23 -9.11
CA PRO A 264 -12.42 -40.19 -10.47
C PRO A 264 -11.98 -41.38 -11.34
N GLY A 265 -10.82 -41.99 -11.05
CA GLY A 265 -10.35 -43.20 -11.71
C GLY A 265 -11.18 -44.45 -11.41
N ARG A 266 -12.01 -44.43 -10.36
CA ARG A 266 -12.89 -45.53 -9.94
C ARG A 266 -14.35 -45.34 -10.35
N ALA A 267 -14.69 -44.23 -11.03
CA ALA A 267 -16.05 -43.94 -11.46
C ALA A 267 -16.71 -45.07 -12.27
N GLN A 268 -17.89 -45.49 -11.85
CA GLN A 268 -18.76 -46.45 -12.55
C GLN A 268 -19.65 -45.69 -13.56
N GLY A 269 -20.06 -46.36 -14.64
CA GLY A 269 -20.84 -45.75 -15.73
C GLY A 269 -19.98 -44.91 -16.68
N SER A 270 -20.59 -43.91 -17.33
CA SER A 270 -19.92 -43.08 -18.32
C SER A 270 -18.81 -42.24 -17.71
N ARG A 271 -17.59 -42.37 -18.26
CA ARG A 271 -16.41 -41.57 -17.90
C ARG A 271 -16.11 -40.45 -18.88
N SER A 272 -17.04 -40.10 -19.77
CA SER A 272 -16.87 -39.03 -20.78
C SER A 272 -16.42 -37.71 -20.15
N TRP A 273 -16.91 -37.40 -18.95
CA TRP A 273 -16.55 -36.20 -18.18
C TRP A 273 -15.09 -36.17 -17.70
N THR A 274 -14.38 -37.30 -17.70
CA THR A 274 -12.94 -37.36 -17.33
C THR A 274 -12.01 -36.97 -18.48
N TYR A 275 -12.54 -36.83 -19.70
CA TYR A 275 -11.74 -36.57 -20.89
C TYR A 275 -11.11 -35.17 -20.92
N GLY A 276 -9.88 -35.07 -21.43
CA GLY A 276 -9.17 -33.81 -21.66
C GLY A 276 -8.27 -33.40 -20.49
N ALA A 277 -7.06 -32.97 -20.82
CA ALA A 277 -6.10 -32.45 -19.85
C ALA A 277 -6.37 -30.96 -19.56
N TYR A 278 -6.11 -30.56 -18.32
CA TYR A 278 -6.09 -29.15 -17.97
C TYR A 278 -4.88 -28.46 -18.60
N ASP A 279 -5.09 -27.31 -19.23
CA ASP A 279 -4.03 -26.44 -19.71
C ASP A 279 -4.00 -25.17 -18.84
N PRO A 280 -2.99 -24.98 -17.97
CA PRO A 280 -2.85 -23.78 -17.15
C PRO A 280 -2.70 -22.49 -17.95
N ALA A 281 -2.31 -22.55 -19.22
CA ALA A 281 -2.27 -21.39 -20.12
C ALA A 281 -3.66 -21.04 -20.67
N ARG A 282 -4.61 -21.97 -20.58
CA ARG A 282 -6.01 -21.84 -21.00
C ARG A 282 -6.98 -22.17 -19.87
N PRO A 283 -6.91 -21.45 -18.74
CA PRO A 283 -7.82 -21.66 -17.60
C PRO A 283 -9.29 -21.31 -17.94
N ASP A 284 -9.51 -20.76 -19.13
CA ASP A 284 -10.78 -20.40 -19.73
C ASP A 284 -11.50 -21.53 -20.48
N TYR A 285 -10.84 -22.66 -20.73
CA TYR A 285 -11.38 -23.68 -21.62
C TYR A 285 -12.02 -24.86 -20.88
N LEU A 286 -11.22 -25.64 -20.15
CA LEU A 286 -11.63 -26.84 -19.42
C LEU A 286 -11.03 -26.78 -18.02
N THR A 287 -11.78 -27.07 -16.96
CA THR A 287 -11.22 -27.07 -15.60
C THR A 287 -10.51 -28.39 -15.27
N PRO A 288 -9.63 -28.43 -14.24
CA PRO A 288 -8.92 -29.65 -13.87
C PRO A 288 -9.85 -30.78 -13.47
N LEU A 289 -9.47 -32.00 -13.83
CA LEU A 289 -10.03 -33.20 -13.21
C LEU A 289 -9.38 -33.32 -11.83
N PRO A 290 -10.16 -33.32 -10.73
CA PRO A 290 -9.56 -33.43 -9.41
C PRO A 290 -8.85 -34.77 -9.22
N LYS A 291 -7.71 -34.73 -8.51
CA LYS A 291 -7.08 -35.91 -7.92
C LYS A 291 -7.96 -36.50 -6.82
N PRO A 292 -7.74 -37.76 -6.42
CA PRO A 292 -8.55 -38.39 -5.38
C PRO A 292 -8.56 -37.58 -4.09
N PHE A 293 -9.72 -37.53 -3.44
CA PHE A 293 -9.94 -36.76 -2.21
C PHE A 293 -10.95 -37.43 -1.30
N TYR A 294 -10.96 -37.02 -0.04
CA TYR A 294 -11.95 -37.41 0.96
C TYR A 294 -12.99 -36.31 1.13
N ASP A 295 -14.26 -36.66 1.20
CA ASP A 295 -15.37 -35.76 1.56
C ASP A 295 -15.87 -36.09 2.97
N ILE A 296 -16.04 -35.06 3.80
CA ILE A 296 -16.54 -35.16 5.18
C ILE A 296 -17.55 -34.06 5.41
N GLU A 297 -18.71 -34.42 5.96
CA GLU A 297 -19.68 -33.46 6.50
C GLU A 297 -19.57 -33.42 8.03
N LEU A 298 -19.29 -32.24 8.59
CA LEU A 298 -19.25 -32.05 10.04
C LEU A 298 -19.70 -30.63 10.40
N ASP A 299 -20.60 -30.52 11.38
CA ASP A 299 -21.13 -29.25 11.91
C ASP A 299 -21.65 -28.27 10.84
N GLY A 300 -22.29 -28.80 9.78
CA GLY A 300 -22.85 -28.02 8.68
C GLY A 300 -21.81 -27.52 7.67
N PHE A 301 -20.57 -28.03 7.72
CA PHE A 301 -19.52 -27.78 6.75
C PHE A 301 -19.18 -29.03 5.95
N GLU A 302 -18.86 -28.82 4.67
CA GLU A 302 -18.23 -29.79 3.78
C GLU A 302 -16.72 -29.57 3.82
N TYR A 303 -15.97 -30.64 4.07
CA TYR A 303 -14.52 -30.68 3.99
C TYR A 303 -14.11 -31.62 2.87
N ARG A 304 -13.28 -31.13 1.95
CA ARG A 304 -12.61 -31.94 0.93
C ARG A 304 -11.12 -31.98 1.21
N ILE A 305 -10.57 -33.17 1.42
CA ILE A 305 -9.19 -33.36 1.88
C ILE A 305 -8.43 -34.21 0.87
N TRP A 306 -7.34 -33.65 0.35
CA TRP A 306 -6.39 -34.31 -0.54
C TRP A 306 -5.14 -34.68 0.24
N ILE A 307 -4.87 -35.98 0.36
CA ILE A 307 -3.65 -36.47 1.01
C ILE A 307 -2.49 -36.55 0.00
N ARG A 308 -1.26 -36.41 0.50
CA ARG A 308 -0.03 -36.46 -0.31
C ARG A 308 0.11 -37.77 -1.09
N GLU A 309 -0.24 -38.89 -0.44
CA GLU A 309 -0.12 -40.23 -1.02
C GLU A 309 -0.92 -40.40 -2.32
N ASP A 310 -2.16 -39.88 -2.37
CA ASP A 310 -3.03 -40.01 -3.54
C ASP A 310 -2.76 -38.95 -4.63
N THR A 311 -2.25 -37.79 -4.22
CA THR A 311 -2.06 -36.65 -5.13
C THR A 311 -0.66 -36.59 -5.73
N GLY A 312 0.35 -37.04 -4.99
CA GLY A 312 1.77 -36.81 -5.29
C GLY A 312 2.24 -35.39 -4.97
N PHE A 313 1.43 -34.60 -4.26
CA PHE A 313 1.82 -33.26 -3.81
C PHE A 313 2.83 -33.32 -2.67
N ASP A 314 3.65 -32.28 -2.55
CA ASP A 314 4.58 -32.11 -1.43
C ASP A 314 3.84 -31.85 -0.09
N VAL A 315 2.65 -31.25 -0.15
CA VAL A 315 1.77 -30.99 0.98
C VAL A 315 0.38 -31.58 0.79
N GLY A 316 -0.26 -31.86 1.92
CA GLY A 316 -1.69 -32.12 1.98
C GLY A 316 -2.51 -30.86 1.79
N LEU A 317 -3.72 -30.97 1.24
CA LEU A 317 -4.63 -29.84 1.06
C LEU A 317 -6.00 -30.13 1.66
N THR A 318 -6.59 -29.13 2.31
CA THR A 318 -7.98 -29.20 2.77
C THR A 318 -8.73 -27.97 2.28
N ALA A 319 -9.89 -28.20 1.67
CA ALA A 319 -10.88 -27.19 1.32
C ALA A 319 -12.10 -27.33 2.23
N ARG A 320 -12.63 -26.20 2.70
CA ARG A 320 -13.83 -26.15 3.56
C ARG A 320 -14.82 -25.12 3.04
N LYS A 321 -16.12 -25.44 3.08
CA LYS A 321 -17.21 -24.45 2.98
C LYS A 321 -18.45 -24.87 3.78
N PRO A 322 -19.37 -23.96 4.15
CA PRO A 322 -20.70 -24.38 4.57
C PRO A 322 -21.39 -25.22 3.48
N VAL A 323 -22.15 -26.26 3.85
CA VAL A 323 -22.73 -27.21 2.88
C VAL A 323 -23.60 -26.49 1.84
N THR A 324 -24.47 -25.57 2.27
CA THR A 324 -25.41 -24.85 1.40
C THR A 324 -24.81 -23.62 0.70
N ALA A 325 -23.53 -23.30 0.92
CA ALA A 325 -22.92 -22.10 0.36
C ALA A 325 -22.40 -22.32 -1.07
N ASN A 326 -22.39 -21.25 -1.86
CA ASN A 326 -21.81 -21.26 -3.21
C ASN A 326 -20.28 -21.40 -3.11
N ALA A 327 -19.72 -22.47 -3.67
CA ALA A 327 -18.29 -22.77 -3.57
C ALA A 327 -17.40 -21.66 -4.18
N ARG A 328 -17.90 -20.96 -5.22
CA ARG A 328 -17.17 -19.90 -5.92
C ARG A 328 -16.82 -18.70 -5.04
N THR A 329 -17.45 -18.56 -3.87
CA THR A 329 -17.22 -17.43 -2.94
C THR A 329 -16.97 -17.85 -1.51
N SER A 330 -17.04 -19.14 -1.18
CA SER A 330 -17.05 -19.61 0.23
C SER A 330 -16.04 -20.69 0.55
N VAL A 331 -15.37 -21.27 -0.44
CA VAL A 331 -14.30 -22.24 -0.20
C VAL A 331 -13.12 -21.54 0.43
N VAL A 332 -12.64 -22.09 1.55
CA VAL A 332 -11.41 -21.72 2.23
C VAL A 332 -10.42 -22.88 2.09
N TRP A 333 -9.20 -22.57 1.65
CA TRP A 333 -8.13 -23.55 1.42
C TRP A 333 -7.07 -23.49 2.52
N SER A 334 -6.50 -24.64 2.84
CA SER A 334 -5.38 -24.78 3.78
C SER A 334 -4.36 -25.81 3.28
N ARG A 335 -3.08 -25.58 3.61
CA ARG A 335 -1.94 -26.46 3.26
C ARG A 335 -1.70 -27.51 4.35
N ALA A 336 -2.73 -28.27 4.71
CA ALA A 336 -2.63 -29.40 5.60
C ALA A 336 -3.63 -30.49 5.19
N SER A 337 -3.24 -31.76 5.32
CA SER A 337 -4.16 -32.90 5.19
C SER A 337 -3.96 -33.83 6.39
N ASN A 338 -4.39 -33.40 7.58
CA ASN A 338 -4.19 -34.18 8.80
C ASN A 338 -5.22 -35.32 8.92
N LEU A 339 -5.46 -36.04 7.83
CA LEU A 339 -6.43 -37.12 7.72
C LEU A 339 -5.72 -38.46 7.73
N CYS A 340 -6.16 -39.34 8.63
CA CYS A 340 -5.91 -40.76 8.61
C CYS A 340 -7.19 -41.48 8.14
N ASP A 341 -7.15 -42.15 6.99
CA ASP A 341 -8.17 -43.15 6.63
C ASP A 341 -7.85 -44.43 7.40
N VAL A 342 -8.53 -44.64 8.54
CA VAL A 342 -8.32 -45.84 9.36
C VAL A 342 -8.81 -47.11 8.69
N THR A 343 -9.71 -47.00 7.70
CA THR A 343 -10.22 -48.16 6.95
C THR A 343 -9.17 -48.69 5.97
N ALA A 344 -8.47 -47.80 5.29
CA ALA A 344 -7.42 -48.15 4.33
C ALA A 344 -6.00 -48.12 4.93
N GLN A 345 -5.83 -47.54 6.12
CA GLN A 345 -4.54 -47.24 6.75
C GLN A 345 -3.65 -46.37 5.85
N ARG A 346 -4.21 -45.25 5.38
CA ARG A 346 -3.56 -44.30 4.45
C ARG A 346 -3.66 -42.86 4.93
N GLY A 347 -2.75 -42.02 4.47
CA GLY A 347 -2.61 -40.65 4.97
C GLY A 347 -1.83 -40.58 6.29
N ASP A 348 -2.16 -39.62 7.14
CA ASP A 348 -1.39 -39.32 8.35
C ASP A 348 -1.79 -40.21 9.54
N CYS A 349 -1.83 -41.54 9.33
CA CYS A 349 -2.27 -42.53 10.33
C CYS A 349 -1.29 -42.84 11.45
N GLY A 350 -0.10 -42.24 11.45
CA GLY A 350 1.01 -42.67 12.30
C GLY A 350 1.43 -44.13 12.00
N ASP A 351 2.63 -44.52 12.43
CA ASP A 351 3.03 -45.92 12.31
C ASP A 351 2.13 -46.80 13.20
N ALA A 352 1.22 -47.53 12.59
CA ALA A 352 0.40 -48.57 13.19
C ALA A 352 1.21 -49.81 13.61
N ARG A 353 2.26 -49.63 14.41
CA ARG A 353 2.95 -50.69 15.16
C ARG A 353 3.45 -50.23 16.52
N VAL A 354 2.55 -49.96 17.47
CA VAL A 354 2.70 -50.45 18.85
C VAL A 354 1.30 -50.70 19.42
N ALA A 355 0.92 -51.97 19.49
CA ALA A 355 -0.18 -52.42 20.32
C ALA A 355 0.26 -52.45 21.79
N ASP A 356 -0.67 -52.09 22.67
CA ASP A 356 -0.74 -52.40 24.11
C ASP A 356 0.46 -52.05 25.01
N THR A 357 0.37 -50.93 25.73
CA THR A 357 0.56 -50.94 27.21
C THR A 357 -0.28 -49.84 27.91
N PRO A 358 -0.65 -50.02 29.19
CA PRO A 358 -1.64 -49.19 29.89
C PRO A 358 -1.16 -47.82 30.41
N TRP A 359 0.06 -47.37 30.09
CA TRP A 359 0.59 -46.06 30.51
C TRP A 359 1.57 -45.54 29.43
N GLY A 360 1.06 -44.73 28.49
CA GLY A 360 1.82 -44.27 27.31
C GLY A 360 2.81 -43.11 27.55
N PRO A 361 3.54 -42.67 26.50
CA PRO A 361 4.08 -41.32 26.45
C PRO A 361 3.73 -40.57 25.15
N ARG A 362 3.34 -39.30 25.35
CA ARG A 362 2.99 -38.27 24.37
C ARG A 362 4.24 -37.79 23.62
N THR A 363 4.11 -37.60 22.31
CA THR A 363 4.90 -36.62 21.54
C THR A 363 3.87 -35.71 20.89
N ILE A 364 3.70 -34.49 21.38
CA ILE A 364 2.72 -33.56 20.81
C ILE A 364 3.40 -32.20 20.66
N ASP A 365 3.94 -31.92 19.47
CA ASP A 365 4.45 -30.58 19.14
C ASP A 365 3.32 -29.53 19.29
N PRO A 366 3.66 -28.22 19.40
CA PRO A 366 2.66 -27.17 19.50
C PRO A 366 1.70 -27.18 18.30
N ILE A 367 0.42 -26.97 18.61
CA ILE A 367 -0.65 -26.81 17.62
C ILE A 367 -1.11 -25.35 17.58
N GLY A 368 -1.71 -24.94 16.48
CA GLY A 368 -2.25 -23.59 16.38
C GLY A 368 -2.87 -23.32 15.02
N ASN A 369 -3.43 -22.12 14.90
CA ASN A 369 -3.97 -21.62 13.65
C ASN A 369 -3.59 -20.15 13.46
N PHE A 370 -3.12 -19.82 12.25
CA PHE A 370 -2.86 -18.45 11.85
C PHE A 370 -4.07 -17.91 11.08
N GLU A 371 -4.88 -17.11 11.76
CA GLU A 371 -6.23 -16.77 11.29
C GLU A 371 -6.25 -15.58 10.35
N SER A 372 -5.43 -14.57 10.61
CA SER A 372 -5.36 -13.39 9.73
C SER A 372 -4.07 -12.60 9.89
N ALA A 373 -3.66 -11.98 8.78
CA ALA A 373 -2.69 -10.90 8.74
C ALA A 373 -3.39 -9.71 8.09
N SER A 374 -3.55 -8.61 8.83
CA SER A 374 -4.26 -7.43 8.37
C SER A 374 -3.36 -6.20 8.38
N VAL A 375 -3.38 -5.44 7.28
CA VAL A 375 -2.67 -4.16 7.18
C VAL A 375 -3.55 -3.07 7.80
N SER A 376 -3.06 -2.40 8.85
CA SER A 376 -3.84 -1.47 9.67
C SER A 376 -3.44 0.01 9.51
N LEU A 377 -2.20 0.27 9.08
CA LEU A 377 -1.62 1.57 8.73
C LEU A 377 -0.58 1.38 7.61
N VAL A 378 -0.12 2.46 6.97
CA VAL A 378 1.09 2.44 6.13
C VAL A 378 2.20 1.75 6.92
N ASN A 379 2.75 0.65 6.40
CA ASN A 379 3.80 -0.20 6.99
C ASN A 379 3.48 -1.11 8.20
N ARG A 380 2.21 -1.34 8.57
CA ARG A 380 1.86 -2.11 9.79
C ARG A 380 0.98 -3.31 9.55
N VAL A 381 1.49 -4.51 9.86
CA VAL A 381 0.77 -5.78 9.77
C VAL A 381 0.43 -6.30 11.17
N THR A 382 -0.84 -6.55 11.43
CA THR A 382 -1.31 -7.22 12.65
C THR A 382 -1.64 -8.67 12.35
N VAL A 383 -0.94 -9.58 13.01
CA VAL A 383 -1.17 -11.03 12.97
C VAL A 383 -2.06 -11.45 14.12
N VAL A 384 -3.06 -12.29 13.83
CA VAL A 384 -4.01 -12.82 14.81
C VAL A 384 -4.16 -14.33 14.61
N GLY A 385 -4.27 -15.05 15.72
CA GLY A 385 -4.51 -16.49 15.72
C GLY A 385 -4.49 -17.05 17.14
N TRP A 386 -4.20 -18.33 17.25
CA TRP A 386 -3.99 -19.00 18.52
C TRP A 386 -2.94 -20.11 18.39
N THR A 387 -2.23 -20.40 19.47
CA THR A 387 -1.29 -21.52 19.57
C THR A 387 -1.37 -22.11 20.98
N LEU A 388 -1.17 -23.42 21.08
CA LEU A 388 -1.16 -24.16 22.33
C LEU A 388 -0.10 -25.26 22.24
N ASP A 389 0.71 -25.37 23.28
CA ASP A 389 1.69 -26.43 23.47
C ASP A 389 1.12 -27.48 24.43
N PRO A 390 0.81 -28.71 23.98
CA PRO A 390 0.21 -29.73 24.83
C PRO A 390 1.10 -30.25 25.98
N ASP A 391 2.37 -29.83 26.04
CA ASP A 391 3.26 -30.13 27.17
C ASP A 391 3.00 -29.23 28.38
N THR A 392 2.32 -28.09 28.22
CA THR A 392 2.05 -27.14 29.31
C THR A 392 0.71 -26.41 29.17
N ASN A 393 0.17 -25.91 30.27
CA ASN A 393 -0.99 -25.02 30.26
C ASN A 393 -0.60 -23.55 30.08
N ASP A 394 0.70 -23.23 30.06
CA ASP A 394 1.19 -21.87 29.90
C ASP A 394 1.02 -21.36 28.46
N PRO A 395 0.83 -20.04 28.25
CA PRO A 395 0.78 -19.45 26.92
C PRO A 395 2.02 -19.77 26.08
N THR A 396 1.82 -20.17 24.82
CA THR A 396 2.92 -20.56 23.93
C THR A 396 3.57 -19.32 23.28
N PRO A 397 4.92 -19.18 23.29
CA PRO A 397 5.58 -18.14 22.54
C PRO A 397 5.42 -18.38 21.04
N ILE A 398 5.32 -17.29 20.29
CA ILE A 398 5.30 -17.30 18.85
C ILE A 398 6.41 -16.42 18.28
N ASP A 399 6.98 -16.89 17.18
CA ASP A 399 7.98 -16.23 16.39
C ASP A 399 7.36 -15.78 15.06
N ILE A 400 7.37 -14.47 14.81
CA ILE A 400 6.81 -13.84 13.61
C ILE A 400 7.96 -13.49 12.68
N SER A 401 7.92 -14.00 11.46
CA SER A 401 8.91 -13.70 10.42
C SER A 401 8.30 -13.01 9.22
N VAL A 402 9.04 -12.09 8.61
CA VAL A 402 8.72 -11.43 7.34
C VAL A 402 9.78 -11.85 6.33
N ASP A 403 9.36 -12.43 5.21
CA ASP A 403 10.23 -12.95 4.14
C ASP A 403 11.33 -13.90 4.66
N GLY A 404 10.98 -14.72 5.65
CA GLY A 404 11.87 -15.70 6.27
C GLY A 404 12.81 -15.14 7.34
N VAL A 405 12.80 -13.83 7.61
CA VAL A 405 13.56 -13.20 8.69
C VAL A 405 12.66 -13.03 9.91
N ASN A 406 13.04 -13.59 11.06
CA ASN A 406 12.32 -13.36 12.32
C ASN A 406 12.43 -11.88 12.73
N VAL A 407 11.30 -11.20 12.86
CA VAL A 407 11.23 -9.77 13.19
C VAL A 407 10.70 -9.52 14.60
N LYS A 408 9.97 -10.47 15.18
CA LYS A 408 9.33 -10.31 16.50
C LYS A 408 8.98 -11.64 17.16
N ARG A 409 9.19 -11.72 18.47
CA ARG A 409 8.60 -12.75 19.35
C ARG A 409 7.44 -12.16 20.16
N ALA A 410 6.35 -12.90 20.28
CA ALA A 410 5.17 -12.55 21.08
C ALA A 410 4.66 -13.76 21.88
N MET A 411 3.74 -13.55 22.82
CA MET A 411 3.08 -14.62 23.56
C MET A 411 1.64 -14.81 23.08
N ALA A 412 1.19 -16.05 23.02
CA ALA A 412 -0.20 -16.40 22.78
C ALA A 412 -1.03 -16.33 24.07
N ASP A 413 -1.00 -15.19 24.78
CA ASP A 413 -1.62 -15.01 26.11
C ASP A 413 -3.03 -14.39 26.09
N ARG A 414 -3.60 -14.15 24.90
CA ARG A 414 -4.92 -13.57 24.72
C ARG A 414 -6.01 -14.60 24.98
N SER A 415 -7.10 -14.18 25.62
CA SER A 415 -8.24 -15.05 25.91
C SER A 415 -8.95 -15.45 24.61
N ARG A 416 -9.11 -16.77 24.43
CA ARG A 416 -9.84 -17.45 23.36
C ARG A 416 -10.74 -18.52 23.99
N PRO A 417 -11.92 -18.14 24.49
CA PRO A 417 -12.84 -19.07 25.15
C PRO A 417 -13.31 -20.21 24.23
N ASP A 418 -13.33 -19.98 22.92
CA ASP A 418 -13.61 -21.00 21.91
C ASP A 418 -12.52 -22.07 21.86
N VAL A 419 -11.24 -21.68 21.97
CA VAL A 419 -10.10 -22.61 22.06
C VAL A 419 -10.11 -23.34 23.40
N GLY A 420 -10.35 -22.63 24.51
CA GLY A 420 -10.47 -23.25 25.84
C GLY A 420 -11.63 -24.24 25.96
N ALA A 421 -12.74 -24.01 25.25
CA ALA A 421 -13.85 -24.95 25.14
C ALA A 421 -13.53 -26.16 24.25
N ALA A 422 -12.78 -25.96 23.16
CA ALA A 422 -12.37 -27.01 22.24
C ALA A 422 -11.28 -27.94 22.82
N VAL A 423 -10.43 -27.42 23.72
CA VAL A 423 -9.37 -28.18 24.39
C VAL A 423 -9.48 -28.05 25.93
N PRO A 424 -10.45 -28.74 26.55
CA PRO A 424 -10.70 -28.64 27.99
C PRO A 424 -9.47 -28.99 28.82
N GLY A 425 -9.09 -28.12 29.76
CA GLY A 425 -7.98 -28.32 30.70
C GLY A 425 -6.80 -27.37 30.54
N TYR A 426 -6.67 -26.69 29.39
CA TYR A 426 -5.57 -25.75 29.10
C TYR A 426 -5.93 -24.27 29.35
N GLY A 427 -7.20 -23.96 29.57
CA GLY A 427 -7.69 -22.58 29.78
C GLY A 427 -7.81 -21.77 28.48
N ASP A 428 -8.15 -20.49 28.61
CA ASP A 428 -8.45 -19.63 27.45
C ASP A 428 -7.24 -18.86 26.92
N ALA A 429 -6.13 -18.82 27.66
CA ALA A 429 -4.99 -17.93 27.38
C ALA A 429 -4.03 -18.51 26.32
N HIS A 430 -4.56 -18.73 25.11
CA HIS A 430 -3.86 -19.35 23.98
C HIS A 430 -3.99 -18.57 22.67
N GLY A 431 -4.60 -17.39 22.68
CA GLY A 431 -4.70 -16.51 21.52
C GLY A 431 -3.50 -15.58 21.36
N PHE A 432 -3.10 -15.24 20.14
CA PHE A 432 -2.14 -14.18 19.89
C PHE A 432 -2.75 -13.05 19.06
N SER A 433 -2.33 -11.83 19.36
CA SER A 433 -2.53 -10.65 18.52
C SER A 433 -1.29 -9.77 18.65
N ALA A 434 -0.53 -9.68 17.55
CA ALA A 434 0.75 -8.99 17.54
C ALA A 434 0.90 -8.17 16.26
N THR A 435 1.56 -7.03 16.40
CA THR A 435 1.81 -6.10 15.30
C THR A 435 3.30 -6.08 14.97
N VAL A 436 3.63 -6.12 13.68
CA VAL A 436 4.99 -5.97 13.14
C VAL A 436 5.01 -4.88 12.06
N ASP A 437 6.14 -4.19 11.96
CA ASP A 437 6.37 -3.20 10.91
C ASP A 437 6.95 -3.90 9.68
N VAL A 438 6.40 -3.62 8.51
CA VAL A 438 6.69 -4.28 7.23
C VAL A 438 6.76 -3.20 6.16
N THR A 439 7.82 -3.17 5.36
CA THR A 439 8.00 -2.21 4.26
C THR A 439 6.91 -2.31 3.20
N GLY A 440 6.84 -1.36 2.25
CA GLY A 440 5.95 -1.46 1.11
C GLY A 440 6.31 -2.62 0.20
N GLY A 441 5.30 -3.30 -0.33
CA GLY A 441 5.45 -4.44 -1.23
C GLY A 441 4.64 -5.67 -0.83
N GLU A 442 4.80 -6.74 -1.59
CA GLU A 442 4.28 -8.05 -1.20
C GLU A 442 5.27 -8.75 -0.28
N HIS A 443 4.78 -9.17 0.89
CA HIS A 443 5.58 -9.79 1.93
C HIS A 443 4.93 -11.09 2.41
N SER A 444 5.76 -12.11 2.65
CA SER A 444 5.33 -13.35 3.30
C SER A 444 5.48 -13.22 4.81
N VAL A 445 4.37 -13.14 5.54
CA VAL A 445 4.37 -13.08 7.01
C VAL A 445 4.04 -14.44 7.55
N CYS A 446 4.96 -15.04 8.29
CA CYS A 446 4.79 -16.36 8.90
C CYS A 446 4.78 -16.29 10.42
N VAL A 447 4.04 -17.21 11.04
CA VAL A 447 4.02 -17.42 12.48
C VAL A 447 4.49 -18.85 12.76
N THR A 448 5.42 -18.99 13.71
CA THR A 448 5.93 -20.26 14.23
C THR A 448 5.67 -20.33 15.72
N ALA A 449 5.06 -21.40 16.20
CA ALA A 449 4.89 -21.68 17.62
C ALA A 449 6.19 -22.25 18.17
N VAL A 450 6.71 -21.66 19.23
CA VAL A 450 7.95 -22.06 19.87
C VAL A 450 7.64 -23.11 20.93
N ASN A 451 8.28 -24.28 20.83
CA ASN A 451 8.03 -25.38 21.76
C ASN A 451 8.55 -25.02 23.16
N ILE A 452 7.73 -25.20 24.19
CA ILE A 452 8.07 -24.97 25.60
C ILE A 452 8.40 -26.29 26.30
N GLY A 453 7.91 -27.43 25.79
CA GLY A 453 8.12 -28.75 26.37
C GLY A 453 9.53 -29.33 26.29
N GLU A 454 9.86 -30.22 27.24
CA GLU A 454 11.11 -31.03 27.27
C GLU A 454 11.11 -32.15 26.21
N PHE A 455 9.94 -32.51 25.67
CA PHE A 455 9.73 -33.61 24.72
C PHE A 455 9.02 -33.10 23.46
N GLY A 456 9.61 -33.25 22.27
CA GLY A 456 9.05 -32.72 21.01
C GLY A 456 10.13 -32.64 19.93
N THR A 457 9.74 -32.46 18.65
CA THR A 457 10.72 -32.40 17.53
C THR A 457 11.24 -30.99 17.22
N GLY A 458 10.67 -29.96 17.86
CA GLY A 458 11.10 -28.56 17.76
C GLY A 458 9.93 -27.60 17.55
N ASP A 459 10.26 -26.33 17.25
CA ASP A 459 9.29 -25.29 16.93
C ASP A 459 8.42 -25.67 15.70
N ARG A 460 7.14 -25.29 15.72
CA ARG A 460 6.15 -25.66 14.69
C ARG A 460 5.68 -24.47 13.88
N PRO A 461 5.79 -24.50 12.53
CA PRO A 461 5.13 -23.50 11.69
C PRO A 461 3.61 -23.55 11.88
N VAL A 462 3.02 -22.43 12.27
CA VAL A 462 1.56 -22.28 12.42
C VAL A 462 0.94 -21.94 11.07
N GLY A 463 1.62 -21.11 10.27
CA GLY A 463 1.21 -20.77 8.92
C GLY A 463 1.91 -19.52 8.38
N CYS A 464 1.74 -19.27 7.09
CA CYS A 464 2.18 -18.04 6.42
C CYS A 464 1.01 -17.42 5.65
N LEU A 465 0.94 -16.09 5.63
CA LEU A 465 0.01 -15.31 4.83
C LEU A 465 0.80 -14.26 4.05
N THR A 466 0.52 -14.16 2.76
CA THR A 466 1.03 -13.06 1.94
C THR A 466 0.20 -11.81 2.21
N VAL A 467 0.86 -10.71 2.51
CA VAL A 467 0.24 -9.39 2.67
C VAL A 467 0.81 -8.44 1.65
N SER A 468 -0.04 -7.60 1.06
CA SER A 468 0.38 -6.49 0.22
C SER A 468 0.32 -5.21 1.04
N VAL A 469 1.49 -4.68 1.38
CA VAL A 469 1.63 -3.42 2.10
C VAL A 469 1.77 -2.31 1.05
N PRO A 470 0.97 -1.23 1.12
CA PRO A 470 1.15 -0.10 0.22
C PRO A 470 2.57 0.47 0.34
N GLY A 471 3.27 0.65 -0.78
CA GLY A 471 4.61 1.27 -0.85
C GLY A 471 4.59 2.70 -1.43
N GLU A 472 3.41 3.25 -1.67
CA GLU A 472 3.29 4.63 -2.16
C GLU A 472 3.40 5.62 -1.00
N PRO A 473 4.15 6.74 -1.16
CA PRO A 473 4.22 7.77 -0.13
C PRO A 473 2.85 8.37 0.16
N THR A 474 2.58 8.67 1.44
CA THR A 474 1.33 9.28 1.88
C THR A 474 1.60 10.62 2.56
N GLY A 475 0.76 11.61 2.33
CA GLY A 475 0.90 12.92 2.97
C GLY A 475 -0.13 13.93 2.50
N VAL A 476 0.09 15.19 2.85
CA VAL A 476 -0.77 16.29 2.40
C VAL A 476 -0.01 17.60 2.26
N LEU A 477 -0.34 18.35 1.21
CA LEU A 477 -0.03 19.76 1.09
C LEU A 477 -1.01 20.55 1.97
N GLU A 478 -0.54 21.02 3.12
CA GLU A 478 -1.41 21.65 4.11
C GLU A 478 -1.66 23.13 3.78
N SER A 479 -0.62 23.85 3.36
CA SER A 479 -0.76 25.28 3.06
C SER A 479 0.29 25.77 2.07
N VAL A 480 -0.15 26.76 1.29
CA VAL A 480 0.71 27.62 0.48
C VAL A 480 0.35 29.04 0.89
N THR A 481 1.24 29.71 1.62
CA THR A 481 1.00 31.06 2.12
C THR A 481 1.79 32.07 1.29
N PRO A 482 1.12 32.96 0.54
CA PRO A 482 1.78 34.05 -0.17
C PRO A 482 2.61 34.91 0.79
N THR A 483 3.80 35.29 0.34
CA THR A 483 4.67 36.27 0.98
C THR A 483 5.33 37.11 -0.11
N VAL A 484 5.99 38.19 0.28
CA VAL A 484 6.77 39.01 -0.65
C VAL A 484 7.78 38.14 -1.42
N GLY A 485 7.70 38.17 -2.76
CA GLY A 485 8.59 37.43 -3.68
C GLY A 485 8.28 35.94 -3.88
N GLY A 486 7.18 35.41 -3.32
CA GLY A 486 6.81 34.00 -3.53
C GLY A 486 5.83 33.44 -2.50
N ALA A 487 6.00 32.18 -2.11
CA ALA A 487 5.16 31.54 -1.11
C ALA A 487 5.95 30.62 -0.17
N ILE A 488 5.45 30.45 1.05
CA ILE A 488 5.90 29.41 1.97
C ILE A 488 4.97 28.21 1.80
N VAL A 489 5.53 27.07 1.39
CA VAL A 489 4.83 25.81 1.16
C VAL A 489 5.08 24.90 2.35
N LYS A 490 4.02 24.40 2.98
CA LYS A 490 4.11 23.50 4.14
C LYS A 490 3.22 22.28 3.99
N GLY A 491 3.68 21.18 4.56
CA GLY A 491 2.91 19.96 4.65
C GLY A 491 3.67 18.88 5.41
N PHE A 492 3.24 17.64 5.22
CA PHE A 492 3.96 16.46 5.68
C PHE A 492 3.89 15.37 4.63
N ALA A 493 4.84 14.45 4.66
CA ALA A 493 4.81 13.23 3.88
C ALA A 493 5.56 12.14 4.66
N VAL A 494 5.05 10.91 4.60
CA VAL A 494 5.66 9.69 5.10
C VAL A 494 5.73 8.68 3.96
N ASP A 495 6.72 7.79 4.01
CA ASP A 495 6.95 6.80 2.98
C ASP A 495 7.12 5.41 3.62
N PRO A 496 6.25 4.44 3.33
CA PRO A 496 6.34 3.09 3.89
C PRO A 496 7.68 2.38 3.67
N ASP A 497 8.48 2.81 2.69
CA ASP A 497 9.75 2.19 2.32
C ASP A 497 10.95 2.74 3.13
N THR A 498 10.75 3.77 3.98
CA THR A 498 11.80 4.35 4.81
C THR A 498 11.28 4.89 6.14
N ASP A 499 12.05 4.76 7.22
CA ASP A 499 11.79 5.42 8.51
C ASP A 499 12.32 6.88 8.55
N GLY A 500 13.21 7.22 7.61
CA GLY A 500 13.79 8.55 7.45
C GLY A 500 12.96 9.50 6.58
N PRO A 501 13.36 10.79 6.52
CA PRO A 501 12.67 11.80 5.72
C PRO A 501 12.78 11.52 4.21
N LEU A 502 11.72 11.84 3.45
CA LEU A 502 11.72 11.78 1.99
C LEU A 502 11.83 13.16 1.31
N SER A 503 12.12 13.14 0.01
CA SER A 503 12.13 14.34 -0.82
C SER A 503 10.71 14.72 -1.26
N VAL A 504 10.38 16.01 -1.20
CA VAL A 504 9.12 16.57 -1.71
C VAL A 504 9.44 17.54 -2.84
N ARG A 505 9.03 17.19 -4.07
CA ARG A 505 9.15 18.06 -5.24
C ARG A 505 7.98 19.05 -5.26
N ILE A 506 8.29 20.33 -5.33
CA ILE A 506 7.30 21.42 -5.39
C ILE A 506 7.24 21.93 -6.82
N LEU A 507 6.05 21.95 -7.39
CA LEU A 507 5.77 22.42 -8.74
C LEU A 507 4.95 23.71 -8.67
N ALA A 508 5.24 24.63 -9.58
CA ALA A 508 4.40 25.79 -9.87
C ALA A 508 3.96 25.73 -11.33
N ASP A 509 2.65 25.78 -11.58
CA ASP A 509 2.06 25.67 -12.91
C ASP A 509 2.63 24.43 -13.66
N ASP A 510 2.64 23.29 -12.97
CA ASP A 510 3.15 21.98 -13.41
C ASP A 510 4.66 21.92 -13.73
N THR A 511 5.43 22.98 -13.41
CA THR A 511 6.88 23.02 -13.56
C THR A 511 7.59 22.88 -12.21
N PRO A 512 8.56 21.97 -12.03
CA PRO A 512 9.34 21.88 -10.80
C PRO A 512 10.10 23.19 -10.50
N VAL A 513 9.86 23.78 -9.33
CA VAL A 513 10.51 25.04 -8.89
C VAL A 513 11.41 24.86 -7.67
N ALA A 514 11.18 23.81 -6.88
CA ALA A 514 11.96 23.54 -5.68
C ALA A 514 11.84 22.08 -5.23
N THR A 515 12.72 21.68 -4.32
CA THR A 515 12.62 20.44 -3.56
C THR A 515 12.78 20.76 -2.07
N ALA A 516 11.97 20.12 -1.24
CA ALA A 516 12.04 20.19 0.22
C ALA A 516 12.34 18.80 0.77
N GLN A 517 12.95 18.74 1.95
CA GLN A 517 13.09 17.50 2.72
C GLN A 517 12.01 17.48 3.79
N ALA A 518 11.26 16.38 3.87
CA ALA A 518 10.22 16.16 4.86
C ALA A 518 10.86 15.71 6.19
N GLY A 519 11.68 16.57 6.81
CA GLY A 519 12.46 16.25 8.02
C GLY A 519 12.10 17.07 9.26
N LEU A 520 11.10 17.95 9.17
CA LEU A 520 10.72 18.85 10.27
C LEU A 520 9.81 18.16 11.29
N PRO A 521 9.93 18.48 12.58
CA PRO A 521 9.13 17.86 13.64
C PRO A 521 7.65 18.27 13.57
N ARG A 522 6.78 17.26 13.64
CA ARG A 522 5.31 17.30 13.65
C ARG A 522 4.77 16.31 14.68
N PRO A 523 4.75 16.69 15.98
CA PRO A 523 4.26 15.82 17.05
C PRO A 523 2.79 15.42 16.90
N ASP A 524 2.00 16.26 16.24
CA ASP A 524 0.60 16.00 15.91
C ASP A 524 0.45 14.84 14.92
N GLN A 525 1.33 14.75 13.91
CA GLN A 525 1.31 13.66 12.94
C GLN A 525 1.90 12.36 13.51
N ALA A 526 2.82 12.44 14.48
CA ALA A 526 3.33 11.28 15.19
C ALA A 526 2.24 10.52 15.99
N ALA A 527 1.09 11.15 16.30
CA ALA A 527 -0.04 10.44 16.88
C ALA A 527 -0.78 9.56 15.85
N THR A 528 -0.87 10.02 14.60
CA THR A 528 -1.53 9.33 13.48
C THR A 528 -0.61 8.29 12.83
N TYR A 529 0.69 8.58 12.77
CA TYR A 529 1.75 7.76 12.16
C TYR A 529 2.87 7.47 13.18
N PRO A 530 2.61 6.72 14.27
CA PRO A 530 3.56 6.60 15.38
C PRO A 530 4.89 5.93 15.03
N THR A 531 4.88 5.04 14.03
CA THR A 531 6.05 4.28 13.58
C THR A 531 7.11 5.14 12.91
N PHE A 532 6.71 6.24 12.25
CA PHE A 532 7.62 7.14 11.55
C PHE A 532 8.22 8.21 12.48
N GLY A 533 7.62 8.42 13.64
CA GLY A 533 7.99 9.50 14.56
C GLY A 533 7.61 10.89 14.01
N PRO A 534 8.09 11.97 14.67
CA PRO A 534 7.61 13.31 14.35
C PRO A 534 8.29 13.96 13.14
N ASN A 535 9.44 13.47 12.65
CA ASN A 535 10.31 14.24 11.76
C ASN A 535 9.96 14.09 10.28
N HIS A 536 8.70 14.33 9.92
CA HIS A 536 8.14 14.09 8.58
C HIS A 536 7.41 15.30 7.97
N GLY A 537 7.57 16.48 8.58
CA GLY A 537 7.06 17.74 8.05
C GLY A 537 8.01 18.41 7.06
N PHE A 538 7.48 19.22 6.14
CA PHE A 538 8.29 20.10 5.30
C PHE A 538 7.79 21.55 5.34
N SER A 539 8.72 22.49 5.21
CA SER A 539 8.45 23.92 5.05
C SER A 539 9.51 24.51 4.14
N ARG A 540 9.09 25.11 3.02
CA ARG A 540 10.03 25.68 2.04
C ARG A 540 9.48 26.97 1.45
N PHE A 541 10.28 28.02 1.48
CA PHE A 541 10.02 29.20 0.65
C PHE A 541 10.37 28.89 -0.81
N VAL A 542 9.44 29.22 -1.72
CA VAL A 542 9.60 29.07 -3.16
C VAL A 542 9.37 30.42 -3.83
N ARG A 543 10.29 30.83 -4.71
CA ARG A 543 10.09 32.03 -5.54
C ARG A 543 9.05 31.74 -6.59
N LEU A 544 8.08 32.64 -6.72
CA LEU A 544 6.99 32.54 -7.68
C LEU A 544 6.78 33.90 -8.32
N GLY A 545 6.55 33.93 -9.63
CA GLY A 545 6.18 35.16 -10.33
C GLY A 545 4.79 35.65 -9.90
N ALA A 546 4.51 36.94 -10.10
CA ALA A 546 3.22 37.54 -9.78
C ALA A 546 2.03 36.88 -10.50
N GLY A 547 0.84 37.08 -9.96
CA GLY A 547 -0.42 36.55 -10.49
C GLY A 547 -0.89 35.27 -9.81
N SER A 548 -1.91 34.64 -10.39
CA SER A 548 -2.45 33.36 -9.91
C SER A 548 -1.48 32.22 -10.26
N ARG A 549 -1.07 31.45 -9.25
CA ARG A 549 -0.09 30.36 -9.35
C ARG A 549 -0.67 29.10 -8.73
N ARG A 550 -0.64 27.99 -9.49
CA ARG A 550 -1.03 26.67 -8.97
C ARG A 550 0.21 25.98 -8.43
N VAL A 551 0.28 25.81 -7.10
CA VAL A 551 1.41 25.17 -6.43
C VAL A 551 1.02 23.77 -6.00
N CYS A 552 1.76 22.77 -6.47
CA CYS A 552 1.55 21.36 -6.13
C CYS A 552 2.77 20.83 -5.38
N ALA A 553 2.55 19.86 -4.48
CA ALA A 553 3.61 19.11 -3.84
C ALA A 553 3.49 17.63 -4.20
N VAL A 554 4.62 17.01 -4.53
CA VAL A 554 4.71 15.59 -4.89
C VAL A 554 5.77 14.96 -3.98
N ALA A 555 5.35 13.98 -3.20
CA ALA A 555 6.26 13.12 -2.45
C ALA A 555 6.99 12.20 -3.42
N VAL A 556 8.32 12.25 -3.38
CA VAL A 556 9.19 11.41 -4.20
C VAL A 556 9.46 10.13 -3.44
N ASN A 557 9.10 9.00 -4.05
CA ASN A 557 9.17 7.70 -3.40
C ASN A 557 10.61 7.24 -3.17
N VAL A 558 10.87 6.65 -2.01
CA VAL A 558 12.18 6.12 -1.59
C VAL A 558 12.16 4.59 -1.75
N ALA A 559 11.98 4.10 -2.99
CA ALA A 559 11.75 2.67 -3.22
C ALA A 559 12.86 1.95 -4.00
N PRO A 560 13.09 0.65 -3.69
CA PRO A 560 13.51 -0.36 -4.66
C PRO A 560 12.32 -1.05 -5.36
N THR A 561 11.09 -0.88 -4.84
CA THR A 561 9.85 -1.44 -5.38
C THR A 561 9.27 -0.50 -6.45
N GLY A 562 8.61 -1.02 -7.49
CA GLY A 562 8.12 -0.24 -8.64
C GLY A 562 6.98 0.76 -8.34
N ALA A 563 6.79 1.14 -7.09
CA ALA A 563 5.83 2.15 -6.63
C ALA A 563 6.24 3.56 -7.06
N GLY A 564 5.26 4.40 -7.40
CA GLY A 564 5.44 5.71 -8.01
C GLY A 564 5.56 6.87 -7.01
N ASP A 565 5.82 8.06 -7.55
CA ASP A 565 5.72 9.31 -6.78
C ASP A 565 4.25 9.62 -6.48
N SER A 566 3.95 10.17 -5.30
CA SER A 566 2.59 10.46 -4.85
C SER A 566 2.29 11.96 -4.78
N SER A 567 1.17 12.39 -5.35
CA SER A 567 0.70 13.78 -5.27
C SER A 567 0.12 14.07 -3.90
N LEU A 568 0.63 15.09 -3.23
CA LEU A 568 0.14 15.56 -1.93
C LEU A 568 -0.97 16.61 -2.07
N GLY A 569 -1.34 16.97 -3.31
CA GLY A 569 -2.34 17.97 -3.64
C GLY A 569 -1.75 19.27 -4.20
N CYS A 570 -2.66 20.17 -4.59
CA CYS A 570 -2.33 21.47 -5.17
C CYS A 570 -3.17 22.58 -4.53
N ILE A 571 -2.57 23.74 -4.30
CA ILE A 571 -3.24 24.95 -3.82
C ILE A 571 -2.93 26.08 -4.80
N THR A 572 -3.97 26.77 -5.25
CA THR A 572 -3.82 27.99 -6.06
C THR A 572 -3.72 29.20 -5.15
N VAL A 573 -2.71 30.02 -5.37
CA VAL A 573 -2.48 31.26 -4.63
C VAL A 573 -2.27 32.43 -5.57
N THR A 574 -2.53 33.65 -5.11
CA THR A 574 -2.20 34.87 -5.86
C THR A 574 -0.99 35.53 -5.23
N ILE A 575 0.05 35.74 -6.04
CA ILE A 575 1.29 36.42 -5.65
C ILE A 575 1.20 37.87 -6.10
N ASP A 576 1.42 38.78 -5.15
CA ASP A 576 1.49 40.21 -5.43
C ASP A 576 2.84 40.57 -6.09
N GLY A 577 2.77 41.26 -7.23
CA GLY A 577 3.92 41.76 -7.97
C GLY A 577 4.33 43.18 -7.59
N GLN A 578 3.60 43.85 -6.69
CA GLN A 578 3.86 45.25 -6.39
C GLN A 578 5.26 45.45 -5.76
N PRO A 579 6.12 46.31 -6.35
CA PRO A 579 7.40 46.66 -5.73
C PRO A 579 7.22 47.35 -4.37
N LEU A 580 8.18 47.13 -3.48
CA LEU A 580 8.19 47.67 -2.12
C LEU A 580 9.50 48.40 -1.86
N GLY A 581 9.51 49.31 -0.89
CA GLY A 581 10.74 49.97 -0.48
C GLY A 581 10.51 51.08 0.54
N SER A 582 11.60 51.71 0.95
CA SER A 582 11.62 52.86 1.84
C SER A 582 12.70 53.85 1.42
N PHE A 583 12.34 55.13 1.42
CA PHE A 583 13.27 56.25 1.33
C PHE A 583 13.67 56.65 2.76
N ASP A 584 14.73 56.03 3.30
CA ASP A 584 15.06 56.18 4.72
C ASP A 584 15.60 57.57 5.05
N SER A 585 16.59 58.07 4.31
CA SER A 585 17.19 59.39 4.58
C SER A 585 17.61 60.15 3.32
N LEU A 586 17.48 61.48 3.41
CA LEU A 586 17.99 62.46 2.45
C LEU A 586 18.85 63.47 3.22
N SER A 587 20.10 63.65 2.80
CA SER A 587 21.00 64.65 3.39
C SER A 587 21.70 65.46 2.31
N ALA A 588 21.84 66.75 2.53
CA ALA A 588 22.64 67.60 1.65
C ALA A 588 24.14 67.32 1.87
N ILE A 589 24.91 67.31 0.79
CA ILE A 589 26.37 67.21 0.79
C ILE A 589 26.92 68.30 -0.15
N PRO A 590 28.20 68.67 -0.04
CA PRO A 590 28.76 69.63 -1.00
C PRO A 590 28.64 69.11 -2.44
N GLY A 591 28.12 69.94 -3.34
CA GLY A 591 27.86 69.57 -4.74
C GLY A 591 26.69 68.61 -4.99
N GLY A 592 25.87 68.29 -3.99
CA GLY A 592 24.65 67.51 -4.22
C GLY A 592 23.93 66.98 -2.99
N VAL A 593 23.33 65.80 -3.14
CA VAL A 593 22.58 65.13 -2.08
C VAL A 593 23.00 63.68 -1.94
N ARG A 594 22.85 63.11 -0.74
CA ARG A 594 22.99 61.69 -0.49
C ARG A 594 21.63 61.10 -0.12
N VAL A 595 21.26 60.04 -0.84
CA VAL A 595 20.04 59.26 -0.58
C VAL A 595 20.41 57.89 -0.05
N TRP A 596 19.61 57.40 0.90
CA TRP A 596 19.76 56.08 1.48
C TRP A 596 18.40 55.46 1.75
N GLY A 597 18.32 54.14 1.56
CA GLY A 597 17.09 53.39 1.74
C GLY A 597 17.22 51.95 1.26
N TRP A 598 16.09 51.34 0.95
CA TRP A 598 16.00 50.00 0.37
C TRP A 598 14.80 49.89 -0.56
N ALA A 599 14.87 49.00 -1.53
CA ALA A 599 13.76 48.69 -2.41
C ALA A 599 13.89 47.28 -2.97
N PHE A 600 12.76 46.68 -3.30
CA PHE A 600 12.65 45.32 -3.82
C PHE A 600 11.49 45.24 -4.82
N ASP A 601 11.66 44.42 -5.86
CA ASP A 601 10.65 44.07 -6.86
C ASP A 601 10.46 42.54 -6.78
N PRO A 602 9.28 42.05 -6.35
CA PRO A 602 8.96 40.61 -6.22
C PRO A 602 9.28 39.74 -7.42
N GLU A 603 9.29 40.31 -8.62
CA GLU A 603 9.42 39.58 -9.87
C GLU A 603 10.86 39.56 -10.40
N THR A 604 11.77 40.33 -9.81
CA THR A 604 13.16 40.42 -10.27
C THR A 604 14.19 40.26 -9.15
N ALA A 605 15.40 39.83 -9.52
CA ALA A 605 16.48 39.66 -8.55
C ALA A 605 17.05 41.01 -8.08
N ASP A 606 17.09 42.00 -8.97
CA ASP A 606 17.69 43.31 -8.74
C ASP A 606 16.67 44.43 -8.99
N ALA A 607 16.12 44.99 -7.92
CA ALA A 607 15.21 46.12 -8.03
C ALA A 607 15.97 47.41 -8.42
N ARG A 608 15.29 48.30 -9.15
CA ARG A 608 15.86 49.58 -9.59
C ARG A 608 15.06 50.74 -9.02
N VAL A 609 15.76 51.79 -8.58
CA VAL A 609 15.15 53.02 -8.08
C VAL A 609 15.50 54.19 -9.01
N ARG A 610 14.47 54.82 -9.58
CA ARG A 610 14.58 56.06 -10.34
C ARG A 610 14.63 57.22 -9.36
N VAL A 611 15.65 58.07 -9.50
CA VAL A 611 15.80 59.34 -8.77
C VAL A 611 15.38 60.46 -9.69
N THR A 612 14.47 61.31 -9.24
CA THR A 612 14.18 62.58 -9.89
C THR A 612 14.61 63.76 -9.02
N VAL A 613 15.11 64.81 -9.66
CA VAL A 613 15.39 66.13 -9.07
C VAL A 613 14.45 67.10 -9.75
N ASP A 614 13.58 67.74 -8.96
CA ASP A 614 12.56 68.69 -9.43
C ASP A 614 11.71 68.12 -10.58
N GLY A 615 11.35 66.84 -10.47
CA GLY A 615 10.56 66.11 -11.45
C GLY A 615 11.35 65.53 -12.64
N THR A 616 12.62 65.90 -12.82
CA THR A 616 13.45 65.39 -13.92
C THR A 616 14.20 64.13 -13.49
N PRO A 617 14.10 62.98 -14.19
CA PRO A 617 14.90 61.79 -13.90
C PRO A 617 16.38 62.05 -14.14
N VAL A 618 17.20 61.90 -13.11
CA VAL A 618 18.65 62.14 -13.17
C VAL A 618 19.47 60.87 -13.00
N ARG A 619 18.90 59.82 -12.39
CA ARG A 619 19.61 58.56 -12.14
C ARG A 619 18.66 57.37 -12.01
N LEU A 620 19.13 56.20 -12.43
CA LEU A 620 18.55 54.91 -12.11
C LEU A 620 19.60 54.11 -11.32
N MET A 621 19.28 53.70 -10.09
CA MET A 621 20.20 53.00 -9.20
C MET A 621 19.75 51.57 -8.90
N TYR A 622 20.71 50.65 -8.79
CA TYR A 622 20.49 49.28 -8.35
C TYR A 622 20.51 49.21 -6.82
N THR A 623 19.81 48.22 -6.27
CA THR A 623 19.58 48.04 -4.84
C THR A 623 20.51 46.99 -4.23
N THR A 624 21.83 47.09 -4.42
CA THR A 624 22.76 46.01 -4.01
C THR A 624 23.40 46.18 -2.63
N THR A 625 23.09 47.27 -1.92
CA THR A 625 23.71 47.58 -0.62
C THR A 625 23.17 46.67 0.48
N GLN A 626 24.04 46.20 1.38
CA GLN A 626 23.64 45.31 2.47
C GLN A 626 22.79 46.04 3.53
N ARG A 627 21.65 45.45 3.86
CA ARG A 627 20.68 45.87 4.88
C ARG A 627 20.22 44.69 5.72
N PRO A 628 21.04 44.23 6.69
CA PRO A 628 20.68 43.11 7.57
C PRO A 628 19.39 43.36 8.36
N ASP A 629 19.10 44.63 8.67
CA ASP A 629 17.86 45.06 9.32
C ASP A 629 16.62 44.79 8.46
N VAL A 630 16.72 45.03 7.14
CA VAL A 630 15.65 44.70 6.18
C VAL A 630 15.50 43.20 6.04
N ALA A 631 16.61 42.46 5.98
CA ALA A 631 16.59 41.00 5.95
C ALA A 631 15.99 40.39 7.22
N ALA A 632 16.08 41.05 8.39
CA ALA A 632 15.43 40.58 9.60
C ALA A 632 13.89 40.63 9.51
N VAL A 633 13.34 41.62 8.81
CA VAL A 633 11.88 41.78 8.59
C VAL A 633 11.41 40.95 7.38
N HIS A 634 12.22 40.87 6.33
CA HIS A 634 11.95 40.13 5.10
C HIS A 634 13.01 39.05 4.84
N PRO A 635 13.04 37.97 5.66
CA PRO A 635 14.12 36.98 5.66
C PRO A 635 14.31 36.25 4.33
N ASN A 636 13.25 36.11 3.54
CA ASN A 636 13.30 35.39 2.26
C ASN A 636 13.95 36.19 1.12
N LEU A 637 14.17 37.50 1.31
CA LEU A 637 14.73 38.39 0.27
C LEU A 637 16.25 38.52 0.36
N GLY A 638 16.83 38.34 1.55
CA GLY A 638 18.24 38.61 1.82
C GLY A 638 18.52 40.09 2.09
N ALA A 639 19.78 40.41 2.39
CA ALA A 639 20.18 41.76 2.80
C ALA A 639 20.58 42.69 1.64
N ALA A 640 20.84 42.16 0.45
CA ALA A 640 21.35 42.93 -0.70
C ALA A 640 20.23 43.65 -1.47
N HIS A 641 19.43 44.46 -0.77
CA HIS A 641 18.29 45.23 -1.33
C HIS A 641 18.34 46.73 -0.97
N GLY A 642 19.46 47.20 -0.41
CA GLY A 642 19.66 48.59 -0.04
C GLY A 642 20.18 49.46 -1.18
N PHE A 643 19.97 50.77 -1.09
CA PHE A 643 20.67 51.75 -1.93
C PHE A 643 21.33 52.82 -1.07
N ASN A 644 22.51 53.27 -1.52
CA ASN A 644 23.26 54.37 -0.93
C ASN A 644 23.96 55.12 -2.07
N ALA A 645 23.52 56.34 -2.35
CA ALA A 645 23.93 57.05 -3.55
C ALA A 645 24.09 58.55 -3.30
N SER A 646 25.22 59.10 -3.73
CA SER A 646 25.36 60.53 -3.95
C SER A 646 24.80 60.90 -5.32
N ILE A 647 23.98 61.94 -5.37
CA ILE A 647 23.34 62.47 -6.57
C ILE A 647 23.86 63.90 -6.73
N PRO A 648 24.62 64.21 -7.79
CA PRO A 648 25.01 65.58 -8.09
C PRO A 648 23.76 66.44 -8.22
N THR A 649 23.74 67.57 -7.52
CA THR A 649 22.60 68.49 -7.51
C THR A 649 23.15 69.90 -7.31
N THR A 650 22.59 70.85 -8.04
CA THR A 650 23.03 72.24 -7.97
C THR A 650 22.82 72.82 -6.57
N PRO A 651 23.54 73.90 -6.20
CA PRO A 651 23.27 74.62 -4.96
C PRO A 651 21.86 75.22 -4.93
N GLY A 652 21.19 75.20 -3.78
CA GLY A 652 19.82 75.72 -3.62
C GLY A 652 18.79 74.68 -3.16
N ALA A 653 17.51 75.06 -3.17
CA ALA A 653 16.41 74.20 -2.74
C ALA A 653 15.94 73.26 -3.88
N HIS A 654 15.82 71.97 -3.59
CA HIS A 654 15.46 70.92 -4.54
C HIS A 654 14.45 69.94 -3.93
N SER A 655 13.61 69.35 -4.78
CA SER A 655 12.73 68.24 -4.46
C SER A 655 13.29 66.93 -5.03
N ILE A 656 13.57 65.96 -4.16
CA ILE A 656 14.12 64.66 -4.54
C ILE A 656 13.04 63.60 -4.37
N CYS A 657 12.63 62.96 -5.45
CA CYS A 657 11.68 61.85 -5.40
C CYS A 657 12.34 60.54 -5.80
N LEU A 658 11.97 59.47 -5.10
CA LEU A 658 12.41 58.12 -5.40
C LEU A 658 11.21 57.27 -5.84
N THR A 659 11.40 56.51 -6.92
CA THR A 659 10.39 55.57 -7.44
C THR A 659 11.06 54.23 -7.71
N VAL A 660 10.56 53.16 -7.12
CA VAL A 660 10.94 51.80 -7.51
C VAL A 660 10.31 51.52 -8.86
N VAL A 661 11.14 51.20 -9.85
CA VAL A 661 10.69 50.90 -11.20
C VAL A 661 10.27 49.44 -11.25
N ASN A 662 9.00 49.20 -11.56
CA ASN A 662 8.54 47.85 -11.79
C ASN A 662 9.09 47.35 -13.12
N THR A 663 9.75 46.20 -13.09
CA THR A 663 10.28 45.55 -14.29
C THR A 663 9.63 44.20 -14.57
N GLY A 664 8.72 43.76 -13.69
CA GLY A 664 7.87 42.58 -13.84
C GLY A 664 6.63 42.81 -14.71
N VAL A 665 5.80 41.77 -14.80
CA VAL A 665 4.53 41.79 -15.54
C VAL A 665 3.34 42.09 -14.63
N GLY A 666 3.48 41.88 -13.33
CA GLY A 666 2.52 42.29 -12.31
C GLY A 666 2.92 43.61 -11.65
N GLY A 667 1.96 44.32 -11.05
CA GLY A 667 2.23 45.58 -10.33
C GLY A 667 2.55 46.80 -11.21
N THR A 668 2.92 47.90 -10.57
CA THR A 668 3.31 49.17 -11.22
C THR A 668 4.47 49.84 -10.50
N ASP A 669 5.10 50.83 -11.13
CA ASP A 669 6.12 51.68 -10.49
C ASP A 669 5.63 52.19 -9.13
N GLN A 670 6.39 51.91 -8.06
CA GLN A 670 6.03 52.29 -6.70
C GLN A 670 6.76 53.56 -6.28
N SER A 671 6.03 54.63 -5.96
CA SER A 671 6.64 55.82 -5.36
C SER A 671 7.04 55.55 -3.91
N LEU A 672 8.26 55.95 -3.56
CA LEU A 672 8.76 55.99 -2.18
C LEU A 672 8.61 57.40 -1.56
N GLY A 673 7.96 58.31 -2.28
CA GLY A 673 7.73 59.70 -1.88
C GLY A 673 8.81 60.68 -2.33
N CYS A 674 8.52 61.96 -2.10
CA CYS A 674 9.39 63.10 -2.37
C CYS A 674 9.81 63.76 -1.05
N ARG A 675 11.05 64.22 -0.98
CA ARG A 675 11.57 64.99 0.16
C ARG A 675 12.31 66.22 -0.36
N SER A 676 12.11 67.35 0.30
CA SER A 676 12.82 68.59 -0.01
C SER A 676 14.15 68.65 0.73
N VAL A 677 15.15 69.24 0.09
CA VAL A 677 16.48 69.45 0.65
C VAL A 677 17.07 70.74 0.09
N THR A 678 17.86 71.44 0.91
CA THR A 678 18.62 72.60 0.47
C THR A 678 20.09 72.22 0.41
N VAL A 679 20.65 72.17 -0.80
CA VAL A 679 22.08 71.96 -1.05
C VAL A 679 22.82 73.22 -0.61
N PRO A 680 23.91 73.10 0.20
CA PRO A 680 24.65 74.24 0.69
C PRO A 680 25.03 75.18 -0.44
N THR A 681 24.88 76.47 -0.18
CA THR A 681 25.27 77.51 -1.11
C THR A 681 25.73 78.74 -0.35
N GLY A 682 26.67 79.48 -0.92
CA GLY A 682 27.19 80.71 -0.33
C GLY A 682 28.57 81.06 -0.88
N PRO A 683 29.07 82.27 -0.56
CA PRO A 683 30.40 82.68 -1.00
C PRO A 683 31.49 81.79 -0.39
N PRO A 684 32.70 81.73 -1.00
CA PRO A 684 33.79 80.95 -0.44
C PRO A 684 34.14 81.46 0.95
N VAL A 685 34.34 80.53 1.88
CA VAL A 685 34.72 80.82 3.26
C VAL A 685 36.16 80.38 3.49
N GLY A 686 36.85 81.07 4.37
CA GLY A 686 38.22 80.73 4.69
C GLY A 686 38.84 81.67 5.69
N ASN A 687 40.11 81.45 5.98
CA ASN A 687 40.88 82.27 6.89
C ASN A 687 42.30 82.50 6.35
N LEU A 688 42.74 83.75 6.35
CA LEU A 688 44.13 84.13 6.09
C LEU A 688 44.89 84.15 7.42
N GLU A 689 45.67 83.11 7.67
CA GLU A 689 46.31 82.86 8.97
C GLU A 689 47.69 83.51 9.07
N PHE A 690 48.39 83.60 7.95
CA PHE A 690 49.72 84.17 7.88
C PHE A 690 49.84 85.05 6.64
N ALA A 691 50.27 86.30 6.84
CA ALA A 691 50.44 87.24 5.76
C ALA A 691 51.56 88.22 6.15
N ASN A 692 52.81 87.86 5.85
CA ASN A 692 54.01 88.57 6.30
C ASN A 692 54.95 88.89 5.14
N ARG A 693 55.55 90.08 5.20
CA ARG A 693 56.56 90.54 4.26
C ARG A 693 57.90 89.86 4.53
N GLY A 694 58.51 89.30 3.49
CA GLY A 694 59.87 88.78 3.47
C GLY A 694 60.76 89.56 2.51
N TYR A 695 61.98 89.06 2.27
CA TYR A 695 62.88 89.65 1.28
C TYR A 695 62.33 89.46 -0.14
N GLY A 696 61.88 90.55 -0.77
CA GLY A 696 61.43 90.59 -2.16
C GLY A 696 59.97 90.16 -2.41
N GLY A 697 59.16 89.93 -1.36
CA GLY A 697 57.80 89.42 -1.52
C GLY A 697 57.02 89.25 -0.22
N VAL A 698 55.82 88.68 -0.32
CA VAL A 698 54.94 88.32 0.80
C VAL A 698 54.67 86.82 0.77
N ILE A 699 54.71 86.20 1.95
CA ILE A 699 54.27 84.81 2.16
C ILE A 699 52.85 84.84 2.72
N LEU A 700 51.97 84.06 2.08
CA LEU A 700 50.57 83.92 2.43
C LEU A 700 50.29 82.45 2.81
N LYS A 701 49.67 82.23 3.97
CA LYS A 701 49.19 80.91 4.40
C LYS A 701 47.78 81.02 4.92
N GLY A 702 46.97 80.02 4.60
CA GLY A 702 45.62 79.92 5.13
C GLY A 702 44.88 78.71 4.59
N TRP A 703 43.57 78.82 4.59
CA TRP A 703 42.68 77.87 3.94
C TRP A 703 41.46 78.60 3.35
N VAL A 704 40.88 77.99 2.33
CA VAL A 704 39.63 78.42 1.71
C VAL A 704 38.90 77.20 1.19
N LEU A 705 37.59 77.15 1.43
CA LEU A 705 36.67 76.21 0.82
C LEU A 705 35.46 76.95 0.27
N ASP A 706 34.78 76.34 -0.69
CA ASP A 706 33.57 76.87 -1.29
C ASP A 706 32.39 76.01 -0.86
N LEU A 707 31.32 76.60 -0.33
CA LEU A 707 30.20 75.81 0.17
C LEU A 707 29.47 75.05 -0.93
N ASP A 708 29.55 75.51 -2.18
CA ASP A 708 28.91 74.91 -3.35
C ASP A 708 29.60 73.60 -3.80
N SER A 709 30.85 73.34 -3.41
CA SER A 709 31.64 72.20 -3.90
C SER A 709 32.69 71.70 -2.90
N ALA A 710 32.89 70.37 -2.83
CA ALA A 710 34.02 69.78 -2.09
C ALA A 710 35.38 69.97 -2.80
N ALA A 711 35.39 70.46 -4.05
CA ALA A 711 36.63 70.67 -4.78
C ALA A 711 37.46 71.81 -4.18
N PRO A 712 38.80 71.69 -4.16
CA PRO A 712 39.69 72.79 -3.77
C PRO A 712 39.45 74.07 -4.56
N VAL A 713 39.47 75.22 -3.89
CA VAL A 713 39.11 76.51 -4.49
C VAL A 713 40.29 77.17 -5.19
N THR A 714 40.02 77.84 -6.31
CA THR A 714 41.02 78.68 -6.98
C THR A 714 41.12 80.04 -6.30
N VAL A 715 42.34 80.47 -5.97
CA VAL A 715 42.66 81.75 -5.35
C VAL A 715 43.50 82.59 -6.30
N ARG A 716 43.12 83.86 -6.47
CA ARG A 716 43.88 84.85 -7.24
C ARG A 716 44.52 85.83 -6.27
N VAL A 717 45.83 86.01 -6.36
CA VAL A 717 46.55 87.08 -5.66
C VAL A 717 46.68 88.26 -6.60
N LEU A 718 46.16 89.41 -6.20
CA LEU A 718 46.28 90.67 -6.90
C LEU A 718 47.32 91.54 -6.20
N VAL A 719 48.18 92.17 -6.99
CA VAL A 719 49.17 93.15 -6.54
C VAL A 719 48.78 94.48 -7.18
N ASP A 720 48.44 95.47 -6.36
CA ASP A 720 47.90 96.78 -6.77
C ASP A 720 46.71 96.65 -7.75
N GLY A 721 45.84 95.66 -7.51
CA GLY A 721 44.65 95.39 -8.32
C GLY A 721 44.91 94.59 -9.60
N VAL A 722 46.16 94.22 -9.90
CA VAL A 722 46.53 93.40 -11.06
C VAL A 722 46.79 91.96 -10.64
N PRO A 723 46.23 90.92 -11.31
CA PRO A 723 46.51 89.53 -10.99
C PRO A 723 48.02 89.21 -11.11
N ALA A 724 48.65 88.86 -10.00
CA ALA A 724 50.07 88.53 -9.93
C ALA A 724 50.33 87.02 -9.86
N LYS A 725 49.40 86.25 -9.26
CA LYS A 725 49.50 84.80 -9.16
C LYS A 725 48.12 84.17 -9.01
N THR A 726 47.92 82.99 -9.59
CA THR A 726 46.72 82.15 -9.38
C THR A 726 47.18 80.77 -8.93
N PHE A 727 46.51 80.21 -7.94
CA PHE A 727 46.78 78.86 -7.45
C PHE A 727 45.49 78.19 -6.95
N THR A 728 45.53 76.87 -6.77
CA THR A 728 44.44 76.11 -6.15
C THR A 728 44.82 75.81 -4.71
N ALA A 729 43.94 76.10 -3.75
CA ALA A 729 44.15 75.83 -2.35
C ALA A 729 43.93 74.34 -2.04
N ALA A 730 44.85 73.49 -2.48
CA ALA A 730 44.76 72.03 -2.38
C ALA A 730 45.67 71.41 -1.30
N ASP A 731 46.38 72.23 -0.51
CA ASP A 731 47.26 71.72 0.54
C ASP A 731 46.42 71.07 1.66
N ALA A 732 46.89 69.96 2.21
CA ALA A 732 46.17 69.24 3.25
C ALA A 732 46.12 70.02 4.58
N ARG A 733 44.91 70.15 5.13
CA ARG A 733 44.56 70.78 6.40
C ARG A 733 43.57 69.89 7.17
N PRO A 734 44.07 68.85 7.88
CA PRO A 734 43.21 67.94 8.63
C PRO A 734 42.36 68.63 9.70
N ASP A 735 42.83 69.76 10.23
CA ASP A 735 42.06 70.60 11.17
C ASP A 735 40.85 71.25 10.51
N VAL A 736 40.98 71.70 9.25
CA VAL A 736 39.88 72.25 8.45
C VAL A 736 38.93 71.13 8.02
N GLY A 737 39.45 69.99 7.58
CA GLY A 737 38.62 68.81 7.27
C GLY A 737 37.84 68.30 8.48
N ALA A 738 38.40 68.37 9.68
CA ALA A 738 37.68 68.03 10.91
C ALA A 738 36.55 69.04 11.23
N ALA A 739 36.74 70.33 10.96
CA ALA A 739 35.72 71.36 11.15
C ALA A 739 34.64 71.35 10.04
N TYR A 740 35.00 70.92 8.84
CA TYR A 740 34.14 70.83 7.66
C TYR A 740 34.19 69.42 7.01
N PRO A 741 33.67 68.37 7.69
CA PRO A 741 33.89 66.98 7.27
C PRO A 741 33.43 66.63 5.85
N GLY A 742 32.43 67.34 5.31
CA GLY A 742 31.91 67.10 3.96
C GLY A 742 32.82 67.58 2.82
N TYR A 743 33.83 68.41 3.11
CA TYR A 743 34.68 69.06 2.10
C TYR A 743 36.08 68.41 2.01
N GLY A 744 36.52 67.70 3.06
CA GLY A 744 37.83 67.03 3.11
C GLY A 744 38.98 67.95 3.54
N ASP A 745 40.21 67.46 3.47
CA ASP A 745 41.38 68.16 4.03
C ASP A 745 42.04 69.14 3.05
N ASN A 746 41.84 68.98 1.75
CA ASN A 746 42.62 69.65 0.70
C ASN A 746 42.11 71.07 0.40
N HIS A 747 42.10 71.94 1.40
CA HIS A 747 41.59 73.31 1.31
C HIS A 747 42.60 74.36 1.79
N GLY A 748 43.84 73.95 2.06
CA GLY A 748 44.92 74.81 2.52
C GLY A 748 45.71 75.46 1.38
N PHE A 749 46.47 76.50 1.72
CA PHE A 749 47.47 77.06 0.83
C PHE A 749 48.67 77.60 1.59
N PHE A 750 49.85 77.49 0.98
CA PHE A 750 51.07 78.19 1.35
C PHE A 750 51.79 78.72 0.10
N VAL A 751 51.78 80.05 -0.10
CA VAL A 751 52.25 80.66 -1.35
C VAL A 751 53.13 81.88 -1.10
N TYR A 752 54.20 82.00 -1.90
CA TYR A 752 55.00 83.21 -2.01
C TYR A 752 54.60 84.01 -3.27
N VAL A 753 54.50 85.34 -3.12
CA VAL A 753 54.25 86.30 -4.20
C VAL A 753 55.27 87.43 -4.12
N ALA A 754 55.98 87.69 -5.20
CA ALA A 754 56.91 88.81 -5.29
C ALA A 754 56.13 90.13 -5.32
N ILE A 755 56.58 91.11 -4.54
CA ILE A 755 56.01 92.47 -4.53
C ILE A 755 57.14 93.51 -4.63
N PRO A 756 56.88 94.70 -5.20
CA PRO A 756 57.84 95.79 -5.21
C PRO A 756 58.31 96.23 -3.81
N ALA A 757 59.41 97.00 -3.78
CA ALA A 757 59.89 97.61 -2.54
C ALA A 757 58.97 98.74 -2.03
N ALA A 758 58.24 99.39 -2.94
CA ALA A 758 57.27 100.45 -2.64
C ALA A 758 56.03 99.91 -1.89
N PRO A 759 55.27 100.78 -1.20
CA PRO A 759 54.00 100.39 -0.60
C PRO A 759 53.06 99.78 -1.64
N THR A 760 52.63 98.55 -1.41
CA THR A 760 51.86 97.77 -2.39
C THR A 760 50.69 97.08 -1.73
N SER A 761 49.51 97.16 -2.35
CA SER A 761 48.31 96.44 -1.93
C SER A 761 48.35 95.01 -2.45
N VAL A 762 48.24 94.03 -1.55
CA VAL A 762 48.11 92.61 -1.90
C VAL A 762 46.74 92.12 -1.48
N CYS A 763 45.94 91.66 -2.44
CA CYS A 763 44.61 91.12 -2.22
C CYS A 763 44.53 89.64 -2.59
N LEU A 764 44.03 88.79 -1.71
CA LEU A 764 43.61 87.42 -2.07
C LEU A 764 42.14 87.46 -2.45
N GLN A 765 41.82 87.19 -3.70
CA GLN A 765 40.47 87.06 -4.22
C GLN A 765 40.13 85.58 -4.38
N LEU A 766 39.05 85.15 -3.73
CA LEU A 766 38.56 83.77 -3.77
C LEU A 766 37.60 83.62 -4.97
N VAL A 767 37.77 82.58 -5.79
CA VAL A 767 36.93 82.33 -6.96
C VAL A 767 35.79 81.41 -6.56
N ASN A 768 34.54 81.90 -6.61
CA ASN A 768 33.36 81.08 -6.36
C ASN A 768 33.20 79.99 -7.43
N LEU A 769 32.89 78.77 -7.00
CA LEU A 769 32.70 77.58 -7.83
C LEU A 769 31.21 77.37 -8.20
N GLY A 770 30.28 77.98 -7.47
CA GLY A 770 28.85 77.96 -7.80
C GLY A 770 28.30 79.27 -8.38
N PRO A 771 26.96 79.46 -8.37
CA PRO A 771 26.32 80.64 -8.96
C PRO A 771 26.81 81.95 -8.32
N PRO A 772 26.81 83.08 -9.05
CA PRO A 772 27.33 84.35 -8.53
C PRO A 772 26.46 84.85 -7.36
N ILE A 773 26.98 84.66 -6.14
CA ILE A 773 26.33 85.08 -4.88
C ILE A 773 27.23 86.10 -4.20
N GLY A 774 26.74 87.34 -4.12
CA GLY A 774 27.44 88.43 -3.44
C GLY A 774 28.67 88.98 -4.19
N ALA A 775 29.39 89.89 -3.54
CA ALA A 775 30.66 90.41 -4.05
C ALA A 775 31.80 89.39 -3.86
N PRO A 776 32.82 89.35 -4.74
CA PRO A 776 33.97 88.47 -4.56
C PRO A 776 34.61 88.68 -3.19
N VAL A 777 34.77 87.60 -2.42
CA VAL A 777 35.47 87.65 -1.14
C VAL A 777 36.92 87.98 -1.43
N SER A 778 37.37 89.12 -0.91
CA SER A 778 38.74 89.59 -1.06
C SER A 778 39.34 90.00 0.29
N TRP A 779 40.55 89.52 0.57
CA TRP A 779 41.31 89.90 1.75
C TRP A 779 42.52 90.72 1.30
N CYS A 780 42.50 92.02 1.59
CA CYS A 780 43.54 92.96 1.17
C CYS A 780 44.38 93.44 2.35
N ARG A 781 45.69 93.55 2.14
CA ARG A 781 46.62 94.19 3.09
C ARG A 781 47.68 94.97 2.31
N THR A 782 48.01 96.16 2.78
CA THR A 782 49.14 96.95 2.27
C THR A 782 50.41 96.58 3.00
N TYR A 783 51.49 96.38 2.25
CA TYR A 783 52.81 95.98 2.75
C TYR A 783 53.91 96.97 2.42
#